data_AF-A0A1X1ZQB1-F1
#
_entry.id   AF-A0A1X1ZQB1-F1
#
_cell.length_a   1.000
_cell.length_b   1.000
_cell.length_c   1.000
_cell.angle_alpha   90.00
_cell.angle_beta   90.00
_cell.angle_gamma   90.00
#
_symmetry.space_group_name_H-M   'P 1'
#
loop_
_entity.id
_entity.type
_entity.pdbx_description
1 polymer ?
#
loop_
_entity_poly.entity_id
_entity_poly.type
_entity_poly.pdbx_seq_one_letter_code
_entity_poly.pdbx_strand_id
1 'polypeptide(L)'
;MLAVLFGGAAAAVGLPGVASAAAAEAQNVVAVTTTATPVSAGLIAVPPSPATQFVIVTPPAHGTATITGATFTYTPANGFVGTDAFSYATTDGAGASTPATIGIQVMSPASKPPSLATACTDLGPAFNPVCTAIGDITDPLVNACSTVGSVEACSWFGGNKHGLISACFDVATGQLAAACKTLDAAAQLVASQCRVINGPIDYCALRNGSPIGDRSVQTYLAGPVHRALEQQYRLSMTLPLGEAQIPATHNSFNYTNANVPPTLSGMDPDQLYSLVNQLDLDMRFLELDLHWYPSLGAPGGYAPILCHGFDNHLGCTFEKPAVTGLQEIRRWLDAHPDQVIVLYVENRLDDPVDDITKSLPAGAAVIESTLGNTSGRDLLFRPTQVQPGSSCDNQPIPLGVSMAQILASGKQVLLYTNSGCGKNAAWDALGFNDSNVAEKGRPVTVQYPDCYFSRAQYQNSYTRFFDSSTLVDVLAGGGNAQPMTSADILQMMKCGANAPGPNFVDPQADQLAGFAWSWSYGQPVTSPTQQCAVHNGDGRFQAEACGQFLPYACQGPDGWHISSGAGQFAGGALACVGQGTFAVPRTGYQNELLQAAKAQAGVDRVWLAYTAGSDGNWNMGSTPPPAPSATQLRPATPGLPAYPLEVPELLGPVTVS
;
A
#
# COMPACT_ATOMS: atom_id res chain seq x y z
N MET A 1 -29.65 3.16 73.67
CA MET A 1 -29.15 1.89 74.24
C MET A 1 -28.77 1.00 73.07
N LEU A 2 -27.50 1.03 72.65
CA LEU A 2 -26.46 0.02 72.94
C LEU A 2 -26.87 -1.36 72.37
N ALA A 3 -26.14 -2.04 71.47
CA ALA A 3 -24.70 -2.07 71.28
C ALA A 3 -24.28 -2.42 69.83
N VAL A 4 -23.04 -2.03 69.54
CA VAL A 4 -22.20 -2.25 68.37
C VAL A 4 -21.66 -3.70 68.34
N LEU A 5 -21.51 -4.28 67.15
CA LEU A 5 -20.42 -5.21 66.81
C LEU A 5 -20.09 -5.09 65.32
N PHE A 6 -18.84 -4.71 65.02
CA PHE A 6 -18.26 -4.64 63.68
C PHE A 6 -17.92 -6.04 63.15
N GLY A 7 -18.17 -6.27 61.87
CA GLY A 7 -17.65 -7.41 61.11
C GLY A 7 -17.84 -7.13 59.62
N GLY A 8 -16.76 -6.77 58.93
CA GLY A 8 -16.78 -6.27 57.57
C GLY A 8 -17.29 -7.28 56.54
N ALA A 9 -18.22 -6.82 55.70
CA ALA A 9 -18.41 -7.36 54.36
C ALA A 9 -17.81 -6.35 53.39
N ALA A 10 -16.58 -6.61 52.96
CA ALA A 10 -16.04 -5.96 51.77
C ALA A 10 -16.92 -6.38 50.59
N ALA A 11 -17.57 -5.40 49.96
CA ALA A 11 -18.13 -5.59 48.64
C ALA A 11 -16.97 -6.00 47.72
N ALA A 12 -17.04 -7.20 47.16
CA ALA A 12 -16.16 -7.63 46.09
C ALA A 12 -16.35 -6.67 44.91
N VAL A 13 -15.43 -5.71 44.79
CA VAL A 13 -15.24 -4.95 43.56
C VAL A 13 -14.75 -5.95 42.53
N GLY A 14 -15.57 -6.20 41.50
CA GLY A 14 -15.23 -7.10 40.41
C GLY A 14 -13.89 -6.72 39.79
N LEU A 15 -13.03 -7.73 39.62
CA LEU A 15 -11.82 -7.64 38.80
C LEU A 15 -12.19 -7.14 37.39
N PRO A 16 -11.27 -6.44 36.67
CA PRO A 16 -11.50 -6.05 35.29
C PRO A 16 -11.81 -7.30 34.47
N GLY A 17 -12.98 -7.29 33.81
CA GLY A 17 -13.46 -8.43 33.03
C GLY A 17 -12.44 -8.83 31.98
N VAL A 18 -12.11 -10.12 31.96
CA VAL A 18 -11.49 -10.78 30.81
C VAL A 18 -12.34 -10.43 29.58
N ALA A 19 -11.73 -9.94 28.50
CA ALA A 19 -12.47 -9.57 27.30
C ALA A 19 -13.31 -10.78 26.85
N SER A 20 -14.63 -10.65 26.90
CA SER A 20 -15.52 -11.75 26.53
C SER A 20 -15.43 -12.00 25.03
N ALA A 21 -15.64 -13.22 24.57
CA ALA A 21 -15.65 -13.56 23.14
C ALA A 21 -16.70 -12.79 22.33
N ALA A 22 -17.76 -12.26 22.97
CA ALA A 22 -18.72 -11.35 22.33
C ALA A 22 -18.10 -9.99 21.91
N ALA A 23 -16.91 -9.64 22.43
CA ALA A 23 -16.16 -8.44 22.09
C ALA A 23 -14.93 -8.72 21.21
N ALA A 24 -14.62 -10.00 20.93
CA ALA A 24 -13.54 -10.39 20.04
C ALA A 24 -14.10 -10.70 18.64
N GLU A 25 -13.46 -10.19 17.59
CA GLU A 25 -13.87 -10.42 16.21
C GLU A 25 -13.15 -11.62 15.61
N ALA A 26 -13.92 -12.47 14.90
CA ALA A 26 -13.39 -13.55 14.08
C ALA A 26 -12.99 -13.00 12.70
N GLN A 27 -11.90 -13.52 12.12
CA GLN A 27 -11.36 -13.04 10.83
C GLN A 27 -11.74 -13.96 9.66
N ASN A 28 -11.96 -13.38 8.48
CA ASN A 28 -12.17 -14.18 7.27
C ASN A 28 -10.85 -14.82 6.83
N VAL A 29 -10.89 -16.07 6.37
CA VAL A 29 -9.72 -16.79 5.87
C VAL A 29 -10.05 -17.41 4.51
N VAL A 30 -9.07 -17.51 3.62
CA VAL A 30 -9.21 -18.22 2.34
C VAL A 30 -8.26 -19.41 2.31
N ALA A 31 -8.75 -20.58 1.92
CA ALA A 31 -7.98 -21.81 1.79
C ALA A 31 -8.14 -22.45 0.40
N VAL A 32 -7.08 -23.06 -0.10
CA VAL A 32 -7.08 -23.75 -1.40
C VAL A 32 -6.68 -25.20 -1.19
N THR A 33 -7.39 -26.13 -1.84
CA THR A 33 -7.07 -27.56 -1.78
C THR A 33 -7.44 -28.28 -3.07
N THR A 34 -7.06 -29.55 -3.21
CA THR A 34 -7.46 -30.41 -4.33
C THR A 34 -8.50 -31.46 -3.89
N THR A 35 -9.18 -32.10 -4.84
CA THR A 35 -10.12 -33.19 -4.52
C THR A 35 -9.42 -34.24 -3.66
N ALA A 36 -10.04 -34.62 -2.53
CA ALA A 36 -9.55 -35.60 -1.57
C ALA A 36 -8.31 -35.20 -0.73
N THR A 37 -7.85 -33.94 -0.79
CA THR A 37 -6.78 -33.44 0.09
C THR A 37 -7.38 -32.56 1.19
N PRO A 38 -7.19 -32.89 2.48
CA PRO A 38 -7.56 -31.98 3.56
C PRO A 38 -6.67 -30.73 3.58
N VAL A 39 -7.24 -29.56 3.85
CA VAL A 39 -6.50 -28.31 4.09
C VAL A 39 -6.75 -27.82 5.51
N SER A 40 -5.72 -27.31 6.16
CA SER A 40 -5.82 -26.76 7.51
C SER A 40 -5.15 -25.40 7.60
N ALA A 41 -5.73 -24.48 8.37
CA ALA A 41 -5.12 -23.19 8.67
C ALA A 41 -5.53 -22.66 10.05
N GLY A 42 -4.74 -21.71 10.56
CA GLY A 42 -4.95 -21.08 11.85
C GLY A 42 -6.14 -20.11 11.87
N LEU A 43 -6.85 -20.07 13.00
CA LEU A 43 -7.94 -19.15 13.30
C LEU A 43 -7.46 -18.12 14.33
N ILE A 44 -7.90 -16.87 14.19
CA ILE A 44 -7.47 -15.75 15.03
C ILE A 44 -8.71 -15.04 15.58
N ALA A 45 -8.63 -14.67 16.86
CA ALA A 45 -9.56 -13.78 17.53
C ALA A 45 -8.87 -12.42 17.79
N VAL A 46 -9.57 -11.31 17.54
CA VAL A 46 -9.03 -9.97 17.77
C VAL A 46 -9.91 -9.21 18.76
N PRO A 47 -9.40 -8.80 19.94
CA PRO A 47 -8.04 -9.04 20.44
C PRO A 47 -7.81 -10.52 20.85
N PRO A 48 -6.55 -10.99 20.89
CA PRO A 48 -6.23 -12.36 21.30
C PRO A 48 -6.58 -12.60 22.78
N SER A 49 -7.20 -13.75 23.10
CA SER A 49 -7.54 -14.14 24.48
C SER A 49 -7.24 -15.63 24.75
N PRO A 50 -6.66 -15.98 25.91
CA PRO A 50 -6.37 -17.37 26.27
C PRO A 50 -7.61 -18.23 26.55
N ALA A 51 -8.77 -17.60 26.82
CA ALA A 51 -10.03 -18.28 27.09
C ALA A 51 -10.84 -18.60 25.80
N THR A 52 -10.29 -18.27 24.63
CA THR A 52 -11.03 -18.35 23.36
C THR A 52 -11.01 -19.76 22.77
N GLN A 53 -12.21 -20.27 22.49
CA GLN A 53 -12.48 -21.43 21.65
C GLN A 53 -13.07 -20.99 20.31
N PHE A 54 -12.95 -21.82 19.29
CA PHE A 54 -13.51 -21.57 17.97
C PHE A 54 -14.54 -22.63 17.63
N VAL A 55 -15.68 -22.21 17.10
CA VAL A 55 -16.81 -23.09 16.76
C VAL A 55 -17.30 -22.82 15.35
N ILE A 56 -17.61 -23.89 14.62
CA ILE A 56 -18.25 -23.79 13.30
C ILE A 56 -19.71 -23.39 13.52
N VAL A 57 -20.15 -22.32 12.84
CA VAL A 57 -21.52 -21.80 12.90
C VAL A 57 -22.34 -22.39 11.75
N THR A 58 -21.84 -22.26 10.52
CA THR A 58 -22.46 -22.85 9.33
C THR A 58 -21.46 -23.80 8.69
N PRO A 59 -21.81 -25.09 8.49
CA PRO A 59 -20.91 -26.04 7.84
C PRO A 59 -20.75 -25.74 6.34
N PRO A 60 -19.68 -26.26 5.72
CA PRO A 60 -19.50 -26.19 4.27
C PRO A 60 -20.55 -27.01 3.51
N ALA A 61 -20.87 -26.61 2.28
CA ALA A 61 -21.89 -27.26 1.47
C ALA A 61 -21.35 -28.47 0.68
N HIS A 62 -20.05 -28.51 0.41
CA HIS A 62 -19.40 -29.47 -0.49
C HIS A 62 -18.14 -30.11 0.12
N GLY A 63 -18.11 -30.23 1.45
CA GLY A 63 -17.09 -30.93 2.20
C GLY A 63 -17.42 -31.02 3.69
N THR A 64 -16.42 -31.31 4.51
CA THR A 64 -16.54 -31.34 5.98
C THR A 64 -15.45 -30.51 6.61
N ALA A 65 -15.82 -29.61 7.53
CA ALA A 65 -14.87 -28.84 8.32
C ALA A 65 -14.89 -29.29 9.79
N THR A 66 -13.73 -29.29 10.43
CA THR A 66 -13.54 -29.52 11.87
C THR A 66 -12.63 -28.44 12.43
N ILE A 67 -12.75 -28.14 13.73
CA ILE A 67 -11.85 -27.21 14.41
C ILE A 67 -11.24 -27.93 15.61
N THR A 68 -9.92 -27.89 15.73
CA THR A 68 -9.16 -28.40 16.88
C THR A 68 -8.25 -27.29 17.39
N GLY A 69 -8.52 -26.79 18.59
CA GLY A 69 -7.81 -25.63 19.13
C GLY A 69 -8.06 -24.38 18.26
N ALA A 70 -6.99 -23.73 17.82
CA ALA A 70 -7.03 -22.57 16.93
C ALA A 70 -6.77 -22.96 15.46
N THR A 71 -7.06 -24.20 15.06
CA THR A 71 -6.83 -24.68 13.70
C THR A 71 -8.10 -25.31 13.16
N PHE A 72 -8.51 -24.92 11.95
CA PHE A 72 -9.54 -25.67 11.23
C PHE A 72 -8.90 -26.68 10.27
N THR A 73 -9.62 -27.76 9.99
CA THR A 73 -9.32 -28.71 8.92
C THR A 73 -10.57 -28.90 8.07
N TYR A 74 -10.48 -28.60 6.79
CA TYR A 74 -11.51 -28.85 5.79
C TYR A 74 -11.11 -30.02 4.89
N THR A 75 -12.03 -30.93 4.64
CA THR A 75 -11.89 -32.05 3.71
C THR A 75 -12.98 -31.94 2.63
N PRO A 76 -12.63 -31.75 1.35
CA PRO A 76 -13.61 -31.70 0.27
C PRO A 76 -14.41 -32.99 0.14
N ALA A 77 -15.67 -32.89 -0.29
CA ALA A 77 -16.42 -34.04 -0.74
C ALA A 77 -15.71 -34.67 -1.95
N ASN A 78 -15.77 -36.01 -2.03
CA ASN A 78 -15.09 -36.73 -3.10
C ASN A 78 -15.59 -36.26 -4.48
N GLY A 79 -14.64 -35.86 -5.34
CA GLY A 79 -14.92 -35.36 -6.69
C GLY A 79 -15.44 -33.92 -6.79
N PHE A 80 -15.60 -33.18 -5.69
CA PHE A 80 -16.05 -31.79 -5.73
C PHE A 80 -14.94 -30.85 -6.23
N VAL A 81 -15.27 -29.98 -7.18
CA VAL A 81 -14.40 -28.94 -7.73
C VAL A 81 -15.22 -27.66 -7.83
N GLY A 82 -14.70 -26.55 -7.30
CA GLY A 82 -15.43 -25.29 -7.20
C GLY A 82 -15.18 -24.58 -5.88
N THR A 83 -15.93 -23.52 -5.62
CA THR A 83 -15.87 -22.79 -4.36
C THR A 83 -16.80 -23.40 -3.32
N ASP A 84 -16.34 -23.44 -2.09
CA ASP A 84 -17.12 -23.79 -0.91
C ASP A 84 -16.84 -22.77 0.20
N ALA A 85 -17.66 -22.72 1.24
CA ALA A 85 -17.43 -21.85 2.36
C ALA A 85 -18.10 -22.37 3.62
N PHE A 86 -17.49 -22.10 4.77
CA PHE A 86 -18.12 -22.34 6.07
C PHE A 86 -17.90 -21.13 6.96
N SER A 87 -18.75 -20.93 7.95
CA SER A 87 -18.59 -19.82 8.91
C SER A 87 -18.21 -20.35 10.28
N TYR A 88 -17.48 -19.54 11.03
CA TYR A 88 -17.05 -19.86 12.40
C TYR A 88 -17.16 -18.63 13.30
N ALA A 89 -17.23 -18.85 14.61
CA ALA A 89 -17.23 -17.81 15.61
C ALA A 89 -16.26 -18.15 16.73
N THR A 90 -15.82 -17.13 17.46
CA THR A 90 -15.08 -17.30 18.70
C THR A 90 -16.04 -17.37 19.88
N THR A 91 -15.73 -18.16 20.91
CA THR A 91 -16.52 -18.26 22.14
C THR A 91 -15.64 -18.47 23.37
N ASP A 92 -16.07 -17.95 24.51
CA ASP A 92 -15.43 -18.12 25.83
C ASP A 92 -16.26 -19.02 26.76
N GLY A 93 -17.29 -19.68 26.21
CA GLY A 93 -18.26 -20.47 26.97
C GLY A 93 -19.42 -19.67 27.58
N ALA A 94 -19.37 -18.33 27.56
CA ALA A 94 -20.43 -17.44 28.04
C ALA A 94 -21.14 -16.66 26.91
N GLY A 95 -20.43 -16.39 25.80
CA GLY A 95 -20.98 -15.75 24.60
C GLY A 95 -20.20 -16.10 23.33
N ALA A 96 -20.71 -15.73 22.16
CA ALA A 96 -20.06 -15.94 20.87
C ALA A 96 -19.95 -14.63 20.07
N SER A 97 -18.91 -14.50 19.24
CA SER A 97 -18.72 -13.36 18.34
C SER A 97 -19.69 -13.36 17.17
N THR A 98 -19.70 -12.27 16.40
CA THR A 98 -20.25 -12.32 15.03
C THR A 98 -19.49 -13.36 14.20
N PRO A 99 -20.18 -14.18 13.38
CA PRO A 99 -19.51 -15.18 12.55
C PRO A 99 -18.63 -14.56 11.46
N ALA A 100 -17.46 -15.14 11.25
CA ALA A 100 -16.60 -14.89 10.09
C ALA A 100 -16.67 -16.05 9.10
N THR A 101 -16.33 -15.77 7.84
CA THR A 101 -16.42 -16.73 6.73
C THR A 101 -15.05 -17.23 6.31
N ILE A 102 -14.92 -18.55 6.19
CA ILE A 102 -13.80 -19.23 5.56
C ILE A 102 -14.21 -19.55 4.12
N GLY A 103 -13.58 -18.91 3.15
CA GLY A 103 -13.74 -19.23 1.73
C GLY A 103 -12.79 -20.36 1.32
N ILE A 104 -13.27 -21.34 0.56
CA ILE A 104 -12.50 -22.49 0.12
C ILE A 104 -12.59 -22.63 -1.39
N GLN A 105 -11.45 -22.85 -2.04
CA GLN A 105 -11.40 -23.23 -3.45
C GLN A 105 -10.87 -24.66 -3.58
N VAL A 106 -11.69 -25.55 -4.15
CA VAL A 106 -11.32 -26.95 -4.40
C VAL A 106 -11.02 -27.14 -5.89
N MET A 107 -9.80 -27.58 -6.19
CA MET A 107 -9.29 -27.79 -7.55
C MET A 107 -9.26 -29.27 -7.92
N SER A 108 -9.45 -29.61 -9.21
CA SER A 108 -9.27 -30.98 -9.69
C SER A 108 -7.78 -31.38 -9.69
N PRO A 109 -7.42 -32.67 -9.47
CA PRO A 109 -6.03 -33.14 -9.54
C PRO A 109 -5.43 -33.02 -10.95
N ALA A 110 -6.26 -33.14 -11.99
CA ALA A 110 -5.88 -32.87 -13.38
C ALA A 110 -5.80 -31.37 -13.69
N SER A 111 -6.23 -30.53 -12.75
CA SER A 111 -6.18 -29.07 -12.76
C SER A 111 -5.19 -28.55 -11.72
N LYS A 112 -4.24 -29.39 -11.25
CA LYS A 112 -3.06 -28.90 -10.54
C LYS A 112 -2.48 -27.79 -11.43
N PRO A 113 -2.18 -26.60 -10.87
CA PRO A 113 -1.33 -25.67 -11.60
C PRO A 113 -0.10 -26.46 -12.06
N PRO A 114 0.31 -26.37 -13.34
CA PRO A 114 1.49 -27.10 -13.80
C PRO A 114 2.61 -26.88 -12.79
N SER A 115 3.35 -27.94 -12.42
CA SER A 115 4.53 -27.70 -11.61
C SER A 115 5.41 -26.70 -12.35
N LEU A 116 6.23 -25.95 -11.64
CA LEU A 116 7.17 -25.03 -12.27
C LEU A 116 7.96 -25.74 -13.38
N ALA A 117 8.32 -27.01 -13.18
CA ALA A 117 8.89 -27.89 -14.19
C ALA A 117 8.00 -28.14 -15.44
N THR A 118 6.68 -28.29 -15.29
CA THR A 118 5.73 -28.42 -16.40
C THR A 118 5.53 -27.11 -17.15
N ALA A 119 5.36 -25.99 -16.44
CA ALA A 119 5.27 -24.65 -17.04
C ALA A 119 6.55 -24.29 -17.83
N CYS A 120 7.71 -24.70 -17.32
CA CYS A 120 9.00 -24.57 -17.98
C CYS A 120 9.15 -25.38 -19.28
N THR A 121 8.41 -26.49 -19.43
CA THR A 121 8.41 -27.28 -20.67
C THR A 121 7.66 -26.55 -21.79
N ASP A 122 6.64 -25.77 -21.43
CA ASP A 122 5.80 -25.02 -22.37
C ASP A 122 6.43 -23.69 -22.83
N LEU A 123 7.34 -23.09 -22.02
CA LEU A 123 8.07 -21.85 -22.32
C LEU A 123 9.21 -21.99 -23.36
N GLY A 124 9.55 -23.21 -23.74
CA GLY A 124 10.55 -23.51 -24.77
C GLY A 124 12.03 -23.44 -24.33
N PRO A 125 12.97 -23.84 -25.22
CA PRO A 125 14.35 -24.15 -24.85
C PRO A 125 15.18 -22.98 -24.28
N ALA A 126 14.76 -21.74 -24.56
CA ALA A 126 15.46 -20.54 -24.10
C ALA A 126 15.39 -20.36 -22.57
N PHE A 127 14.37 -20.91 -21.91
CA PHE A 127 14.17 -20.80 -20.45
C PHE A 127 14.68 -22.02 -19.68
N ASN A 128 15.12 -23.09 -20.36
CA ASN A 128 15.64 -24.32 -19.72
C ASN A 128 16.73 -24.08 -18.68
N PRO A 129 17.73 -23.20 -18.87
CA PRO A 129 18.77 -22.97 -17.86
C PRO A 129 18.23 -22.34 -16.57
N VAL A 130 17.27 -21.41 -16.70
CA VAL A 130 16.60 -20.75 -15.57
C VAL A 130 15.70 -21.73 -14.85
N CYS A 131 14.91 -22.48 -15.61
CA CYS A 131 14.03 -23.53 -15.11
C CYS A 131 14.76 -24.68 -14.41
N THR A 132 15.96 -25.05 -14.89
CA THR A 132 16.81 -26.06 -14.25
C THR A 132 17.38 -25.52 -12.93
N ALA A 133 17.92 -24.29 -12.94
CA ALA A 133 18.45 -23.66 -11.74
C ALA A 133 17.38 -23.42 -10.66
N ILE A 134 16.15 -23.08 -11.06
CA ILE A 134 15.03 -22.89 -10.14
C ILE A 134 14.51 -24.26 -9.66
N GLY A 135 14.22 -25.21 -10.56
CA GLY A 135 13.72 -26.54 -10.21
C GLY A 135 14.65 -27.33 -9.27
N ASP A 136 15.96 -27.27 -9.49
CA ASP A 136 16.97 -27.93 -8.64
C ASP A 136 16.98 -27.38 -7.20
N ILE A 137 16.53 -26.15 -6.99
CA ILE A 137 16.46 -25.49 -5.68
C ILE A 137 15.06 -25.58 -5.07
N THR A 138 14.00 -25.39 -5.87
CA THR A 138 12.62 -25.24 -5.39
C THR A 138 11.84 -26.54 -5.33
N ASP A 139 12.07 -27.52 -6.22
CA ASP A 139 11.25 -28.73 -6.27
C ASP A 139 11.43 -29.65 -5.04
N PRO A 140 12.64 -29.84 -4.49
CA PRO A 140 12.81 -30.52 -3.20
C PRO A 140 12.15 -29.76 -2.04
N LEU A 141 12.10 -28.43 -2.13
CA LEU A 141 11.67 -27.52 -1.07
C LEU A 141 10.14 -27.34 -1.01
N VAL A 142 9.50 -27.18 -2.17
CA VAL A 142 8.04 -27.20 -2.35
C VAL A 142 7.50 -28.58 -1.99
N ASN A 143 8.19 -29.66 -2.38
CA ASN A 143 7.82 -31.01 -1.93
C ASN A 143 7.96 -31.14 -0.40
N ALA A 144 9.01 -30.61 0.23
CA ALA A 144 9.18 -30.62 1.68
C ALA A 144 8.10 -29.79 2.42
N CYS A 145 7.77 -28.60 1.95
CA CYS A 145 6.71 -27.75 2.54
C CYS A 145 5.30 -28.36 2.36
N SER A 146 5.05 -28.99 1.21
CA SER A 146 3.74 -29.59 0.87
C SER A 146 3.50 -30.98 1.48
N THR A 147 4.55 -31.74 1.83
CA THR A 147 4.40 -33.07 2.46
C THR A 147 4.46 -33.07 3.98
N VAL A 148 5.10 -32.07 4.62
CA VAL A 148 5.45 -32.20 6.04
C VAL A 148 4.70 -31.23 6.96
N GLY A 149 4.17 -30.10 6.47
CA GLY A 149 3.46 -29.14 7.33
C GLY A 149 4.25 -28.65 8.54
N SER A 150 5.57 -28.80 8.57
CA SER A 150 6.40 -28.49 9.74
C SER A 150 7.11 -27.14 9.58
N VAL A 151 6.89 -26.30 10.58
CA VAL A 151 7.52 -24.99 10.84
C VAL A 151 9.06 -25.05 10.72
N GLU A 152 9.66 -26.24 10.90
CA GLU A 152 11.11 -26.48 10.81
C GLU A 152 11.68 -26.35 9.39
N ALA A 153 10.92 -26.66 8.33
CA ALA A 153 11.39 -26.48 6.95
C ALA A 153 11.43 -24.99 6.54
N CYS A 154 10.43 -24.20 6.97
CA CYS A 154 10.41 -22.74 6.82
C CYS A 154 11.53 -22.06 7.64
N SER A 155 11.94 -22.68 8.76
CA SER A 155 12.97 -22.14 9.65
C SER A 155 14.37 -22.04 9.04
N TRP A 156 14.68 -22.79 7.97
CA TRP A 156 16.02 -22.85 7.41
C TRP A 156 16.39 -21.64 6.53
N PHE A 157 15.38 -21.00 5.91
CA PHE A 157 15.51 -19.84 5.03
C PHE A 157 14.96 -18.52 5.61
N GLY A 158 14.05 -18.58 6.58
CA GLY A 158 13.46 -17.40 7.20
C GLY A 158 14.44 -16.59 8.07
N GLY A 159 14.32 -15.26 8.03
CA GLY A 159 15.12 -14.34 8.85
C GLY A 159 16.46 -13.91 8.21
N ASN A 160 17.52 -13.77 9.03
CA ASN A 160 18.83 -13.16 8.71
C ASN A 160 19.52 -13.60 7.40
N LYS A 161 19.13 -14.76 6.83
CA LYS A 161 19.69 -15.25 5.55
C LYS A 161 19.03 -14.65 4.32
N HIS A 162 17.75 -14.24 4.38
CA HIS A 162 17.13 -13.45 3.31
C HIS A 162 17.88 -12.13 3.16
N GLY A 163 18.15 -11.43 4.28
CA GLY A 163 18.96 -10.21 4.26
C GLY A 163 20.39 -10.39 3.75
N LEU A 164 21.00 -11.58 3.91
CA LEU A 164 22.30 -11.90 3.29
C LEU A 164 22.20 -12.11 1.77
N ILE A 165 21.15 -12.78 1.28
CA ILE A 165 20.89 -12.98 -0.15
C ILE A 165 20.57 -11.65 -0.83
N SER A 166 19.78 -10.80 -0.18
CA SER A 166 19.43 -9.49 -0.68
C SER A 166 20.60 -8.49 -0.59
N ALA A 167 21.45 -8.58 0.44
CA ALA A 167 22.70 -7.85 0.49
C ALA A 167 23.68 -8.31 -0.60
N CYS A 168 23.66 -9.59 -1.01
CA CYS A 168 24.41 -10.04 -2.18
C CYS A 168 23.94 -9.30 -3.44
N PHE A 169 22.63 -9.15 -3.63
CA PHE A 169 22.08 -8.41 -4.76
C PHE A 169 22.54 -6.94 -4.79
N ASP A 170 22.63 -6.29 -3.64
CA ASP A 170 23.06 -4.89 -3.55
C ASP A 170 24.52 -4.65 -3.96
N VAL A 171 25.36 -5.70 -4.00
CA VAL A 171 26.80 -5.59 -4.31
C VAL A 171 27.24 -6.40 -5.54
N ALA A 172 26.41 -7.30 -6.05
CA ALA A 172 26.76 -8.20 -7.15
C ALA A 172 26.58 -7.55 -8.54
N THR A 173 27.41 -7.97 -9.51
CA THR A 173 27.31 -7.55 -10.92
C THR A 173 27.38 -8.74 -11.86
N GLY A 174 26.82 -8.61 -13.07
CA GLY A 174 26.88 -9.64 -14.11
C GLY A 174 26.23 -10.98 -13.69
N GLN A 175 26.89 -12.10 -13.97
CA GLN A 175 26.36 -13.44 -13.65
C GLN A 175 26.11 -13.66 -12.15
N LEU A 176 26.85 -12.99 -11.27
CA LEU A 176 26.64 -13.09 -9.82
C LEU A 176 25.35 -12.37 -9.39
N ALA A 177 24.98 -11.28 -10.07
CA ALA A 177 23.71 -10.57 -9.82
C ALA A 177 22.51 -11.45 -10.21
N ALA A 178 22.60 -12.13 -11.36
CA ALA A 178 21.56 -13.07 -11.81
C ALA A 178 21.38 -14.24 -10.81
N ALA A 179 22.49 -14.80 -10.30
CA ALA A 179 22.44 -15.86 -9.30
C ALA A 179 21.83 -15.38 -7.96
N CYS A 180 22.26 -14.21 -7.46
CA CYS A 180 21.71 -13.66 -6.22
C CYS A 180 20.25 -13.24 -6.34
N LYS A 181 19.81 -12.77 -7.51
CA LYS A 181 18.39 -12.48 -7.77
C LYS A 181 17.54 -13.74 -7.89
N THR A 182 18.07 -14.81 -8.47
CA THR A 182 17.40 -16.12 -8.51
C THR A 182 17.22 -16.69 -7.09
N LEU A 183 18.23 -16.53 -6.23
CA LEU A 183 18.14 -16.91 -4.81
C LEU A 183 17.15 -16.02 -4.03
N ASP A 184 17.11 -14.72 -4.30
CA ASP A 184 16.15 -13.80 -3.69
C ASP A 184 14.72 -14.15 -4.10
N ALA A 185 14.46 -14.42 -5.39
CA ALA A 185 13.18 -14.89 -5.89
C ALA A 185 12.74 -16.22 -5.22
N ALA A 186 13.65 -17.18 -5.07
CA ALA A 186 13.38 -18.43 -4.35
C ALA A 186 13.08 -18.18 -2.86
N ALA A 187 13.80 -17.27 -2.20
CA ALA A 187 13.54 -16.90 -0.81
C ALA A 187 12.17 -16.21 -0.64
N GLN A 188 11.81 -15.31 -1.57
CA GLN A 188 10.51 -14.64 -1.60
C GLN A 188 9.35 -15.63 -1.78
N LEU A 189 9.54 -16.66 -2.62
CA LEU A 189 8.59 -17.76 -2.78
C LEU A 189 8.39 -18.56 -1.48
N VAL A 190 9.47 -18.88 -0.77
CA VAL A 190 9.37 -19.60 0.51
C VAL A 190 8.69 -18.74 1.57
N ALA A 191 9.07 -17.46 1.64
CA ALA A 191 8.48 -16.51 2.58
C ALA A 191 6.99 -16.26 2.27
N SER A 192 6.58 -16.23 1.00
CA SER A 192 5.17 -16.10 0.63
C SER A 192 4.37 -17.33 1.05
N GLN A 193 4.88 -18.54 0.80
CA GLN A 193 4.24 -19.77 1.27
C GLN A 193 4.16 -19.83 2.80
N CYS A 194 5.20 -19.37 3.51
CA CYS A 194 5.20 -19.22 4.97
C CYS A 194 4.05 -18.30 5.45
N ARG A 195 3.87 -17.13 4.81
CA ARG A 195 2.79 -16.18 5.15
C ARG A 195 1.42 -16.80 4.93
N VAL A 196 1.24 -17.58 3.87
CA VAL A 196 -0.04 -18.22 3.50
C VAL A 196 -0.46 -19.28 4.52
N ILE A 197 0.50 -20.00 5.09
CA ILE A 197 0.22 -21.00 6.13
C ILE A 197 0.22 -20.40 7.55
N ASN A 198 0.27 -19.07 7.69
CA ASN A 198 0.41 -18.37 8.97
C ASN A 198 1.60 -18.87 9.80
N GLY A 199 2.75 -19.09 9.16
CA GLY A 199 4.00 -19.43 9.84
C GLY A 199 4.47 -18.33 10.79
N PRO A 200 5.39 -18.62 11.74
CA PRO A 200 5.89 -17.60 12.66
C PRO A 200 6.57 -16.44 11.91
N ILE A 201 6.32 -15.22 12.39
CA ILE A 201 6.63 -13.99 11.64
C ILE A 201 8.12 -13.80 11.34
N ASP A 202 9.00 -14.31 12.20
CA ASP A 202 10.46 -14.29 12.02
C ASP A 202 10.91 -15.14 10.82
N TYR A 203 10.12 -16.15 10.45
CA TYR A 203 10.39 -17.03 9.32
C TYR A 203 9.72 -16.56 8.03
N CYS A 204 8.68 -15.75 8.16
CA CYS A 204 7.93 -15.17 7.07
C CYS A 204 8.35 -13.72 6.74
N ALA A 205 9.42 -13.24 7.40
CA ALA A 205 9.99 -11.90 7.29
C ALA A 205 10.79 -11.67 5.98
N LEU A 206 11.00 -10.40 5.64
CA LEU A 206 11.54 -9.93 4.36
C LEU A 206 13.07 -9.79 4.28
N ARG A 207 13.51 -9.26 3.12
CA ARG A 207 14.80 -8.63 2.75
C ARG A 207 15.61 -8.01 3.91
N ASN A 208 14.94 -7.48 4.95
CA ASN A 208 15.57 -6.85 6.12
C ASN A 208 15.13 -7.43 7.48
N GLY A 209 14.43 -8.57 7.51
CA GLY A 209 13.87 -9.15 8.74
C GLY A 209 12.59 -8.46 9.26
N SER A 210 12.06 -7.47 8.52
CA SER A 210 10.83 -6.76 8.88
C SER A 210 9.59 -7.69 8.84
N PRO A 211 8.77 -7.73 9.90
CA PRO A 211 7.48 -8.42 9.88
C PRO A 211 6.50 -7.76 8.88
N ILE A 212 5.93 -8.52 7.94
CA ILE A 212 4.81 -8.07 7.10
C ILE A 212 3.51 -8.43 7.81
N GLY A 213 2.62 -7.45 7.96
CA GLY A 213 1.26 -7.69 8.41
C GLY A 213 0.58 -6.43 8.88
N ASP A 214 -0.68 -6.59 9.29
CA ASP A 214 -1.55 -5.49 9.69
C ASP A 214 -0.92 -4.64 10.79
N ARG A 215 -0.14 -5.24 11.71
CA ARG A 215 0.55 -4.50 12.78
C ARG A 215 1.51 -3.43 12.25
N SER A 216 2.24 -3.71 11.17
CA SER A 216 3.20 -2.78 10.57
C SER A 216 2.49 -1.62 9.88
N VAL A 217 1.40 -1.92 9.16
CA VAL A 217 0.52 -0.90 8.56
C VAL A 217 -0.13 -0.03 9.64
N GLN A 218 -0.68 -0.63 10.69
CA GLN A 218 -1.29 0.11 11.81
C GLN A 218 -0.28 0.98 12.57
N THR A 219 0.97 0.52 12.70
CA THR A 219 2.04 1.32 13.29
C THR A 219 2.38 2.54 12.42
N TYR A 220 2.40 2.37 11.09
CA TYR A 220 2.58 3.46 10.15
C TYR A 220 1.43 4.47 10.20
N LEU A 221 0.19 4.00 10.20
CA LEU A 221 -1.02 4.84 10.29
C LEU A 221 -1.04 5.67 11.59
N ALA A 222 -0.52 5.14 12.71
CA ALA A 222 -0.35 5.91 13.95
C ALA A 222 0.90 6.82 13.93
N GLY A 223 1.77 6.66 12.94
CA GLY A 223 3.09 7.23 12.86
C GLY A 223 3.13 8.68 12.33
N PRO A 224 4.27 9.37 12.51
CA PRO A 224 4.43 10.76 12.10
C PRO A 224 4.50 10.95 10.58
N VAL A 225 4.99 9.96 9.83
CA VAL A 225 5.08 10.05 8.37
C VAL A 225 3.69 10.10 7.74
N HIS A 226 2.80 9.16 8.12
CA HIS A 226 1.41 9.17 7.69
C HIS A 226 0.72 10.51 7.99
N ARG A 227 0.83 11.01 9.22
CA ARG A 227 0.26 12.32 9.59
C ARG A 227 0.74 13.44 8.69
N ALA A 228 2.03 13.47 8.35
CA ALA A 228 2.58 14.48 7.45
C ALA A 228 2.04 14.31 6.02
N LEU A 229 1.97 13.09 5.50
CA LEU A 229 1.47 12.80 4.16
C LEU A 229 -0.02 13.09 4.01
N GLU A 230 -0.83 12.86 5.05
CA GLU A 230 -2.25 13.21 5.05
C GLU A 230 -2.44 14.73 4.87
N GLN A 231 -1.66 15.55 5.58
CA GLN A 231 -1.71 17.00 5.44
C GLN A 231 -1.22 17.45 4.07
N GLN A 232 -0.19 16.81 3.52
CA GLN A 232 0.26 17.07 2.14
C GLN A 232 -0.80 16.69 1.11
N TYR A 233 -1.48 15.55 1.29
CA TYR A 233 -2.56 15.13 0.42
C TYR A 233 -3.64 16.21 0.33
N ARG A 234 -4.06 16.76 1.49
CA ARG A 234 -4.99 17.89 1.56
C ARG A 234 -4.46 19.15 0.86
N LEU A 235 -3.17 19.45 1.00
CA LEU A 235 -2.53 20.54 0.25
C LEU A 235 -2.50 20.27 -1.25
N SER A 236 -2.46 19.01 -1.70
CA SER A 236 -2.45 18.64 -3.12
C SER A 236 -3.85 18.58 -3.75
N MET A 237 -4.91 18.37 -2.95
CA MET A 237 -6.27 18.10 -3.46
C MET A 237 -6.80 19.12 -4.47
N THR A 238 -6.50 20.41 -4.29
CA THR A 238 -6.95 21.47 -5.20
C THR A 238 -5.87 21.94 -6.18
N LEU A 239 -4.73 21.25 -6.27
CA LEU A 239 -3.75 21.50 -7.33
C LEU A 239 -4.23 20.84 -8.63
N PRO A 240 -3.95 21.43 -9.79
CA PRO A 240 -4.04 20.72 -11.06
C PRO A 240 -3.19 19.44 -11.01
N LEU A 241 -3.63 18.36 -11.66
CA LEU A 241 -2.92 17.09 -11.72
C LEU A 241 -1.50 17.21 -12.28
N GLY A 242 -1.25 18.18 -13.17
CA GLY A 242 0.09 18.49 -13.66
C GLY A 242 1.06 18.98 -12.57
N GLU A 243 0.55 19.51 -11.46
CA GLU A 243 1.36 19.97 -10.33
C GLU A 243 1.24 19.05 -9.10
N ALA A 244 0.16 18.28 -9.00
CA ALA A 244 -0.06 17.38 -7.88
C ALA A 244 1.02 16.30 -7.83
N GLN A 245 1.60 16.12 -6.64
CA GLN A 245 2.58 15.07 -6.37
C GLN A 245 1.88 13.98 -5.56
N ILE A 246 1.71 12.84 -6.20
CA ILE A 246 0.87 11.72 -5.79
C ILE A 246 1.81 10.53 -5.55
N PRO A 247 1.98 10.08 -4.29
CA PRO A 247 2.78 8.90 -3.99
C PRO A 247 2.30 7.69 -4.80
N ALA A 248 3.24 7.02 -5.46
CA ALA A 248 2.97 5.95 -6.40
C ALA A 248 3.70 4.66 -6.04
N THR A 249 3.30 3.57 -6.67
CA THR A 249 4.03 2.30 -6.68
C THR A 249 4.13 1.80 -8.11
N HIS A 250 5.18 1.06 -8.42
CA HIS A 250 5.35 0.38 -9.70
C HIS A 250 4.89 -1.08 -9.58
N ASN A 251 4.19 -1.57 -10.61
CA ASN A 251 3.58 -2.90 -10.67
C ASN A 251 2.84 -3.27 -9.38
N SER A 252 1.95 -2.37 -8.93
CA SER A 252 1.32 -2.41 -7.60
C SER A 252 0.63 -3.74 -7.28
N PHE A 253 0.12 -4.44 -8.29
CA PHE A 253 -0.55 -5.73 -8.14
C PHE A 253 0.40 -6.88 -7.78
N ASN A 254 1.67 -6.77 -8.13
CA ASN A 254 2.66 -7.84 -8.01
C ASN A 254 3.24 -7.87 -6.59
N TYR A 255 2.38 -8.17 -5.62
CA TYR A 255 2.73 -8.17 -4.21
C TYR A 255 2.97 -9.57 -3.64
N THR A 256 3.80 -9.66 -2.59
CA THR A 256 4.29 -10.93 -2.06
C THR A 256 3.24 -11.97 -1.63
N ASN A 257 2.00 -11.56 -1.34
CA ASN A 257 0.90 -12.44 -0.94
C ASN A 257 -0.15 -12.66 -2.06
N ALA A 258 0.01 -12.06 -3.24
CA ALA A 258 -0.90 -12.25 -4.38
C ALA A 258 -0.74 -13.64 -5.03
N ASN A 259 0.29 -14.40 -4.62
CA ASN A 259 0.91 -15.46 -5.41
C ASN A 259 0.52 -16.84 -4.90
N VAL A 260 -0.78 -17.06 -4.70
CA VAL A 260 -1.33 -18.34 -4.23
C VAL A 260 -2.38 -18.85 -5.21
N PRO A 261 -2.12 -19.98 -5.90
CA PRO A 261 -0.85 -20.73 -5.94
C PRO A 261 0.32 -19.92 -6.54
N PRO A 262 1.60 -20.31 -6.32
CA PRO A 262 2.76 -19.61 -6.88
C PRO A 262 2.69 -19.41 -8.38
N THR A 263 2.80 -18.17 -8.83
CA THR A 263 2.84 -17.79 -10.26
C THR A 263 4.26 -17.37 -10.65
N LEU A 264 4.58 -17.35 -11.95
CA LEU A 264 5.88 -16.87 -12.40
C LEU A 264 6.10 -15.39 -12.06
N SER A 265 5.10 -14.52 -12.32
CA SER A 265 5.09 -13.15 -11.82
C SER A 265 5.31 -13.08 -10.31
N GLY A 266 4.70 -14.00 -9.59
CA GLY A 266 4.70 -14.02 -8.14
C GLY A 266 5.98 -14.53 -7.46
N MET A 267 6.89 -15.11 -8.23
CA MET A 267 8.24 -15.44 -7.78
C MET A 267 9.14 -14.21 -7.74
N ASP A 268 8.67 -13.09 -8.31
CA ASP A 268 9.43 -11.88 -8.48
C ASP A 268 8.57 -10.65 -8.14
N PRO A 269 8.14 -10.52 -6.87
CA PRO A 269 7.22 -9.47 -6.47
C PRO A 269 7.89 -8.09 -6.59
N ASP A 270 7.16 -7.09 -7.08
CA ASP A 270 7.53 -5.68 -7.04
C ASP A 270 7.17 -5.03 -5.72
N GLN A 271 6.14 -5.55 -5.04
CA GLN A 271 5.59 -4.95 -3.83
C GLN A 271 5.53 -5.93 -2.67
N LEU A 272 5.65 -5.40 -1.46
CA LEU A 272 5.59 -6.21 -0.23
C LEU A 272 4.17 -6.39 0.25
N TYR A 273 3.36 -5.36 0.12
CA TYR A 273 2.02 -5.24 0.69
C TYR A 273 0.95 -5.33 -0.38
N SER A 274 -0.25 -5.80 -0.03
CA SER A 274 -1.40 -5.85 -0.95
C SER A 274 -1.77 -4.47 -1.50
N LEU A 275 -2.57 -4.42 -2.57
CA LEU A 275 -3.10 -3.16 -3.11
C LEU A 275 -3.80 -2.31 -2.04
N VAL A 276 -4.59 -2.94 -1.17
CA VAL A 276 -5.28 -2.27 -0.05
C VAL A 276 -4.27 -1.68 0.94
N ASN A 277 -3.28 -2.47 1.33
CA ASN A 277 -2.27 -1.99 2.26
C ASN A 277 -1.42 -0.88 1.64
N GLN A 278 -1.10 -0.93 0.35
CA GLN A 278 -0.42 0.18 -0.33
C GLN A 278 -1.24 1.47 -0.29
N LEU A 279 -2.57 1.38 -0.46
CA LEU A 279 -3.48 2.53 -0.28
C LEU A 279 -3.49 3.02 1.18
N ASP A 280 -3.47 2.13 2.18
CA ASP A 280 -3.32 2.52 3.58
C ASP A 280 -1.94 3.16 3.88
N LEU A 281 -0.91 2.83 3.10
CA LEU A 281 0.42 3.44 3.16
C LEU A 281 0.53 4.76 2.38
N ASP A 282 -0.59 5.47 2.20
CA ASP A 282 -0.72 6.75 1.49
C ASP A 282 -0.41 6.72 -0.02
N MET A 283 -0.25 5.54 -0.62
CA MET A 283 -0.13 5.45 -2.07
C MET A 283 -1.48 5.82 -2.70
N ARG A 284 -1.45 6.67 -3.73
CA ARG A 284 -2.64 7.14 -4.45
C ARG A 284 -2.51 7.01 -5.95
N PHE A 285 -1.37 6.50 -6.42
CA PHE A 285 -1.18 6.05 -7.79
C PHE A 285 -0.85 4.56 -7.74
N LEU A 286 -1.63 3.77 -8.48
CA LEU A 286 -1.43 2.32 -8.63
C LEU A 286 -1.24 1.98 -10.11
N GLU A 287 -0.37 1.01 -10.38
CA GLU A 287 -0.12 0.44 -11.70
C GLU A 287 -0.58 -1.02 -11.73
N LEU A 288 -1.37 -1.38 -12.76
CA LEU A 288 -1.85 -2.73 -12.98
C LEU A 288 -1.54 -3.18 -14.41
N ASP A 289 -0.90 -4.34 -14.54
CA ASP A 289 -0.58 -4.92 -15.86
C ASP A 289 -1.62 -5.97 -16.20
N LEU A 290 -2.36 -5.74 -17.28
CA LEU A 290 -3.45 -6.61 -17.70
C LEU A 290 -3.03 -7.44 -18.91
N HIS A 291 -2.94 -8.76 -18.71
CA HIS A 291 -2.67 -9.72 -19.79
C HIS A 291 -3.89 -10.58 -20.11
N TRP A 292 -4.01 -11.00 -21.37
CA TRP A 292 -5.06 -11.93 -21.81
C TRP A 292 -4.53 -13.36 -21.82
N TYR A 293 -4.96 -14.18 -20.85
CA TYR A 293 -4.31 -15.47 -20.62
C TYR A 293 -5.30 -16.60 -20.35
N PRO A 294 -4.96 -17.86 -20.73
CA PRO A 294 -5.74 -19.03 -20.35
C PRO A 294 -6.08 -19.05 -18.86
N SER A 295 -7.38 -19.09 -18.56
CA SER A 295 -7.89 -18.95 -17.19
C SER A 295 -8.96 -20.01 -16.92
N LEU A 296 -8.71 -20.85 -15.93
CA LEU A 296 -9.61 -21.95 -15.57
C LEU A 296 -10.95 -21.41 -15.07
N GLY A 297 -12.06 -21.86 -15.68
CA GLY A 297 -13.41 -21.43 -15.32
C GLY A 297 -13.87 -20.10 -15.97
N ALA A 298 -13.01 -19.45 -16.73
CA ALA A 298 -13.39 -18.27 -17.49
C ALA A 298 -14.27 -18.63 -18.71
N PRO A 299 -15.29 -17.84 -19.05
CA PRO A 299 -16.06 -18.02 -20.28
C PRO A 299 -15.14 -17.99 -21.52
N GLY A 300 -15.11 -19.08 -22.30
CA GLY A 300 -14.20 -19.20 -23.44
C GLY A 300 -12.76 -19.57 -23.10
N GLY A 301 -12.46 -19.85 -21.83
CA GLY A 301 -11.17 -20.38 -21.37
C GLY A 301 -10.06 -19.34 -21.16
N TYR A 302 -10.35 -18.05 -21.32
CA TYR A 302 -9.40 -16.95 -21.16
C TYR A 302 -10.02 -15.82 -20.34
N ALA A 303 -9.19 -15.08 -19.60
CA ALA A 303 -9.61 -13.89 -18.86
C ALA A 303 -8.50 -12.84 -18.81
N PRO A 304 -8.84 -11.57 -18.53
CA PRO A 304 -7.86 -10.58 -18.12
C PRO A 304 -7.31 -10.96 -16.74
N ILE A 305 -5.99 -11.09 -16.64
CA ILE A 305 -5.26 -11.43 -15.41
C ILE A 305 -4.28 -10.30 -15.04
N LEU A 306 -3.88 -10.25 -13.77
CA LEU A 306 -2.82 -9.35 -13.28
C LEU A 306 -1.50 -10.09 -13.35
N CYS A 307 -0.68 -9.79 -14.35
CA CYS A 307 0.56 -10.51 -14.59
C CYS A 307 1.70 -9.54 -14.79
N HIS A 308 2.79 -9.76 -14.06
CA HIS A 308 4.06 -9.10 -14.29
C HIS A 308 4.81 -9.94 -15.31
N GLY A 309 4.66 -9.58 -16.58
CA GLY A 309 5.18 -10.30 -17.73
C GLY A 309 5.46 -9.38 -18.91
N PHE A 310 6.18 -9.88 -19.90
CA PHE A 310 6.49 -9.15 -21.13
C PHE A 310 5.45 -9.38 -22.22
N ASP A 311 5.67 -8.72 -23.36
CA ASP A 311 4.97 -8.96 -24.62
C ASP A 311 4.78 -10.47 -24.88
N ASN A 312 3.59 -10.81 -25.35
CA ASN A 312 3.14 -12.18 -25.60
C ASN A 312 2.99 -13.01 -24.32
N HIS A 313 2.75 -12.35 -23.19
CA HIS A 313 2.48 -12.96 -21.89
C HIS A 313 3.64 -13.81 -21.35
N LEU A 314 4.87 -13.52 -21.76
CA LEU A 314 6.05 -14.20 -21.24
C LEU A 314 6.25 -13.83 -19.77
N GLY A 315 6.14 -14.82 -18.88
CA GLY A 315 6.13 -14.60 -17.43
C GLY A 315 4.75 -14.78 -16.79
N CYS A 316 3.70 -14.99 -17.59
CA CYS A 316 2.35 -15.33 -17.12
C CYS A 316 2.10 -16.84 -17.08
N THR A 317 1.25 -17.28 -16.16
CA THR A 317 0.88 -18.65 -15.83
C THR A 317 -0.60 -18.76 -15.42
N PHE A 318 -0.91 -18.71 -14.13
CA PHE A 318 -2.29 -18.81 -13.62
C PHE A 318 -2.53 -17.70 -12.60
N GLU A 319 -2.11 -16.49 -12.99
CA GLU A 319 -2.22 -15.32 -12.15
C GLU A 319 -3.66 -15.00 -11.80
N LYS A 320 -3.78 -14.22 -10.73
CA LYS A 320 -5.04 -13.73 -10.22
C LYS A 320 -5.81 -12.98 -11.32
N PRO A 321 -7.11 -13.28 -11.51
CA PRO A 321 -7.96 -12.52 -12.42
C PRO A 321 -8.00 -11.04 -12.05
N ALA A 322 -7.96 -10.15 -13.05
CA ALA A 322 -7.97 -8.69 -12.89
C ALA A 322 -9.15 -8.18 -12.07
N VAL A 323 -10.31 -8.82 -12.21
CA VAL A 323 -11.52 -8.52 -11.43
C VAL A 323 -11.26 -8.57 -9.93
N THR A 324 -10.39 -9.48 -9.46
CA THR A 324 -10.15 -9.67 -8.03
C THR A 324 -9.30 -8.53 -7.46
N GLY A 325 -8.27 -8.07 -8.18
CA GLY A 325 -7.47 -6.90 -7.75
C GLY A 325 -8.28 -5.59 -7.83
N LEU A 326 -9.10 -5.44 -8.87
CA LEU A 326 -9.98 -4.28 -8.99
C LEU A 326 -11.07 -4.26 -7.91
N GLN A 327 -11.57 -5.42 -7.46
CA GLN A 327 -12.47 -5.53 -6.31
C GLN A 327 -11.81 -5.15 -4.98
N GLU A 328 -10.50 -5.38 -4.82
CA GLU A 328 -9.74 -4.92 -3.65
C GLU A 328 -9.70 -3.39 -3.61
N ILE A 329 -9.32 -2.77 -4.72
CA ILE A 329 -9.33 -1.30 -4.88
C ILE A 329 -10.74 -0.75 -4.64
N ARG A 330 -11.76 -1.36 -5.24
CA ARG A 330 -13.16 -0.95 -5.11
C ARG A 330 -13.62 -0.92 -3.66
N ARG A 331 -13.36 -2.00 -2.90
CA ARG A 331 -13.76 -2.08 -1.49
C ARG A 331 -13.10 -0.99 -0.65
N TRP A 332 -11.83 -0.69 -0.91
CA TRP A 332 -11.14 0.39 -0.23
C TRP A 332 -11.74 1.76 -0.57
N LEU A 333 -12.03 2.04 -1.85
CA LEU A 333 -12.64 3.31 -2.28
C LEU A 333 -14.08 3.51 -1.76
N ASP A 334 -14.84 2.42 -1.58
CA ASP A 334 -16.16 2.47 -0.92
C ASP A 334 -16.05 2.86 0.55
N ALA A 335 -14.98 2.44 1.24
CA ALA A 335 -14.70 2.83 2.62
C ALA A 335 -14.09 4.24 2.76
N HIS A 336 -13.53 4.80 1.67
CA HIS A 336 -12.83 6.08 1.66
C HIS A 336 -13.38 7.04 0.59
N PRO A 337 -14.63 7.53 0.74
CA PRO A 337 -15.31 8.33 -0.28
C PRO A 337 -14.69 9.71 -0.53
N ASP A 338 -13.77 10.16 0.34
CA ASP A 338 -13.01 11.39 0.26
C ASP A 338 -11.67 11.24 -0.47
N GLN A 339 -11.34 10.04 -0.95
CA GLN A 339 -10.07 9.73 -1.58
C GLN A 339 -10.21 9.55 -3.10
N VAL A 340 -9.21 10.04 -3.82
CA VAL A 340 -9.01 9.85 -5.28
C VAL A 340 -7.73 9.09 -5.51
N ILE A 341 -7.77 8.15 -6.45
CA ILE A 341 -6.60 7.46 -6.96
C ILE A 341 -6.41 7.73 -8.46
N VAL A 342 -5.14 7.70 -8.88
CA VAL A 342 -4.74 7.53 -10.28
C VAL A 342 -4.48 6.04 -10.49
N LEU A 343 -5.13 5.45 -11.49
CA LEU A 343 -4.96 4.06 -11.87
C LEU A 343 -4.33 4.01 -13.26
N TYR A 344 -3.06 3.66 -13.32
CA TYR A 344 -2.42 3.32 -14.58
C TYR A 344 -2.70 1.85 -14.89
N VAL A 345 -3.29 1.59 -16.04
CA VAL A 345 -3.43 0.24 -16.58
C VAL A 345 -2.41 0.08 -17.70
N GLU A 346 -1.37 -0.70 -17.46
CA GLU A 346 -0.52 -1.19 -18.53
C GLU A 346 -1.29 -2.29 -19.28
N ASN A 347 -1.75 -1.95 -20.46
CA ASN A 347 -2.64 -2.78 -21.24
C ASN A 347 -1.83 -3.68 -22.17
N ARG A 348 -1.76 -4.96 -21.79
CA ARG A 348 -1.17 -6.06 -22.57
C ARG A 348 -2.25 -7.01 -23.10
N LEU A 349 -3.44 -6.48 -23.36
CA LEU A 349 -4.56 -7.20 -23.97
C LEU A 349 -4.60 -7.04 -25.49
N ASP A 350 -3.73 -6.19 -26.04
CA ASP A 350 -3.60 -5.97 -27.49
C ASP A 350 -2.24 -6.36 -28.03
N ASP A 351 -1.58 -7.32 -27.35
CA ASP A 351 -0.36 -7.95 -27.81
C ASP A 351 -0.60 -8.68 -29.15
N PRO A 352 0.42 -8.86 -30.01
CA PRO A 352 0.23 -9.46 -31.34
C PRO A 352 -0.36 -10.88 -31.34
N VAL A 353 -0.24 -11.60 -30.22
CA VAL A 353 -0.78 -12.97 -30.05
C VAL A 353 -2.26 -12.98 -29.62
N ASP A 354 -2.81 -11.82 -29.26
CA ASP A 354 -4.16 -11.71 -28.73
C ASP A 354 -5.23 -11.53 -29.80
N ASP A 355 -6.38 -12.17 -29.56
CA ASP A 355 -7.60 -11.84 -30.28
C ASP A 355 -8.22 -10.57 -29.66
N ILE A 356 -7.81 -9.41 -30.17
CA ILE A 356 -8.26 -8.09 -29.71
C ILE A 356 -9.79 -7.91 -29.75
N THR A 357 -10.50 -8.73 -30.54
CA THR A 357 -11.96 -8.71 -30.58
C THR A 357 -12.61 -9.33 -29.34
N LYS A 358 -11.83 -10.04 -28.52
CA LYS A 358 -12.24 -10.66 -27.25
C LYS A 358 -11.52 -10.04 -26.05
N SER A 359 -10.20 -9.90 -26.12
CA SER A 359 -9.36 -9.47 -25.00
C SER A 359 -9.67 -8.04 -24.56
N LEU A 360 -9.71 -7.08 -25.49
CA LEU A 360 -10.02 -5.67 -25.19
C LEU A 360 -11.44 -5.50 -24.61
N PRO A 361 -12.52 -6.04 -25.21
CA PRO A 361 -13.84 -6.00 -24.59
C PRO A 361 -13.89 -6.63 -23.19
N ALA A 362 -13.19 -7.75 -22.98
CA ALA A 362 -13.17 -8.42 -21.68
C ALA A 362 -12.47 -7.57 -20.61
N GLY A 363 -11.31 -6.98 -20.92
CA GLY A 363 -10.61 -6.06 -20.03
C GLY A 363 -11.46 -4.86 -19.66
N ALA A 364 -12.10 -4.24 -20.66
CA ALA A 364 -12.98 -3.10 -20.44
C ALA A 364 -14.21 -3.46 -19.60
N ALA A 365 -14.82 -4.62 -19.86
CA ALA A 365 -15.97 -5.11 -19.10
C ALA A 365 -15.62 -5.38 -17.63
N VAL A 366 -14.43 -5.93 -17.37
CA VAL A 366 -13.96 -6.14 -15.99
C VAL A 366 -13.86 -4.79 -15.27
N ILE A 367 -13.19 -3.80 -15.85
CA ILE A 367 -13.07 -2.45 -15.26
C ILE A 367 -14.44 -1.79 -15.04
N GLU A 368 -15.32 -1.78 -16.06
CA GLU A 368 -16.67 -1.23 -15.94
C GLU A 368 -17.48 -1.92 -14.83
N SER A 369 -17.41 -3.25 -14.75
CA SER A 369 -18.18 -4.03 -13.77
C SER A 369 -17.74 -3.82 -12.32
N THR A 370 -16.48 -3.44 -12.10
CA THR A 370 -15.92 -3.22 -10.76
C THR A 370 -15.92 -1.75 -10.34
N LEU A 371 -15.50 -0.86 -11.23
CA LEU A 371 -15.25 0.56 -10.94
C LEU A 371 -16.19 1.50 -11.70
N GLY A 372 -16.82 1.02 -12.77
CA GLY A 372 -17.60 1.86 -13.70
C GLY A 372 -19.11 1.86 -13.45
N ASN A 373 -19.86 2.21 -14.50
CA ASN A 373 -21.31 2.41 -14.49
C ASN A 373 -22.12 1.14 -14.28
N THR A 374 -21.55 -0.01 -14.65
CA THR A 374 -22.21 -1.31 -14.46
C THR A 374 -21.95 -1.88 -13.06
N SER A 375 -21.09 -1.23 -12.28
CA SER A 375 -20.96 -1.45 -10.85
C SER A 375 -22.08 -0.72 -10.07
N GLY A 376 -22.26 -1.04 -8.79
CA GLY A 376 -23.25 -0.36 -7.95
C GLY A 376 -23.02 1.15 -7.74
N ARG A 377 -21.87 1.69 -8.17
CA ARG A 377 -21.50 3.12 -8.09
C ARG A 377 -20.36 3.42 -9.07
N ASP A 378 -20.59 4.30 -10.05
CA ASP A 378 -19.57 4.68 -11.04
C ASP A 378 -18.51 5.61 -10.44
N LEU A 379 -17.31 5.08 -10.27
CA LEU A 379 -16.15 5.75 -9.71
C LEU A 379 -15.23 6.37 -10.78
N LEU A 380 -15.41 6.02 -12.05
CA LEU A 380 -14.52 6.42 -13.13
C LEU A 380 -14.72 7.89 -13.53
N PHE A 381 -13.64 8.66 -13.48
CA PHE A 381 -13.54 9.97 -14.11
C PHE A 381 -13.09 9.79 -15.55
N ARG A 382 -13.95 10.15 -16.51
CA ARG A 382 -13.80 9.81 -17.93
C ARG A 382 -13.61 11.08 -18.79
N PRO A 383 -13.17 10.93 -20.05
CA PRO A 383 -12.93 12.09 -20.92
C PRO A 383 -14.15 12.98 -21.13
N THR A 384 -15.35 12.39 -21.19
CA THR A 384 -16.60 13.15 -21.37
C THR A 384 -16.88 14.16 -20.25
N GLN A 385 -16.32 13.96 -19.04
CA GLN A 385 -16.39 14.91 -17.93
C GLN A 385 -15.48 16.12 -18.14
N VAL A 386 -14.46 16.01 -18.99
CA VAL A 386 -13.54 17.09 -19.37
C VAL A 386 -14.03 17.78 -20.63
N GLN A 387 -14.35 17.00 -21.67
CA GLN A 387 -14.78 17.45 -22.99
C GLN A 387 -15.96 16.57 -23.45
N PRO A 388 -17.20 17.09 -23.51
CA PRO A 388 -18.36 16.31 -23.94
C PRO A 388 -18.16 15.67 -25.31
N GLY A 389 -18.46 14.36 -25.44
CA GLY A 389 -18.31 13.60 -26.68
C GLY A 389 -16.88 13.17 -27.02
N SER A 390 -15.91 13.46 -26.16
CA SER A 390 -14.53 12.99 -26.33
C SER A 390 -14.33 11.55 -25.87
N SER A 391 -13.26 10.92 -26.37
CA SER A 391 -12.85 9.55 -26.06
C SER A 391 -11.37 9.49 -25.70
N CYS A 392 -10.93 8.38 -25.12
CA CYS A 392 -9.54 8.23 -24.68
C CYS A 392 -8.52 8.28 -25.84
N ASP A 393 -8.91 7.94 -27.07
CA ASP A 393 -8.06 8.06 -28.27
C ASP A 393 -7.44 9.47 -28.47
N ASN A 394 -8.17 10.53 -28.11
CA ASN A 394 -7.70 11.91 -28.27
C ASN A 394 -7.69 12.73 -26.98
N GLN A 395 -7.74 12.06 -25.83
CA GLN A 395 -7.78 12.70 -24.52
C GLN A 395 -6.66 12.17 -23.63
N PRO A 396 -5.55 12.91 -23.50
CA PRO A 396 -4.50 12.59 -22.56
C PRO A 396 -4.93 12.88 -21.12
N ILE A 397 -4.07 12.56 -20.14
CA ILE A 397 -4.32 12.91 -18.73
C ILE A 397 -4.68 14.40 -18.62
N PRO A 398 -5.82 14.77 -18.00
CA PRO A 398 -6.29 16.14 -17.95
C PRO A 398 -5.52 16.95 -16.89
N LEU A 399 -4.29 17.37 -17.21
CA LEU A 399 -3.36 18.03 -16.27
C LEU A 399 -3.94 19.26 -15.57
N GLY A 400 -4.92 19.93 -16.17
CA GLY A 400 -5.63 21.09 -15.60
C GLY A 400 -6.74 20.77 -14.59
N VAL A 401 -7.13 19.49 -14.45
CA VAL A 401 -8.14 19.03 -13.50
C VAL A 401 -7.46 18.68 -12.18
N SER A 402 -8.12 18.95 -11.06
CA SER A 402 -7.66 18.62 -9.71
C SER A 402 -8.39 17.40 -9.13
N MET A 403 -7.78 16.74 -8.14
CA MET A 403 -8.42 15.64 -7.41
C MET A 403 -9.73 16.08 -6.73
N ALA A 404 -9.80 17.31 -6.22
CA ALA A 404 -11.02 17.88 -5.65
C ALA A 404 -12.15 18.02 -6.69
N GLN A 405 -11.83 18.37 -7.95
CA GLN A 405 -12.83 18.42 -9.02
C GLN A 405 -13.32 17.02 -9.40
N ILE A 406 -12.44 16.02 -9.37
CA ILE A 406 -12.80 14.61 -9.58
C ILE A 406 -13.81 14.17 -8.51
N LEU A 407 -13.52 14.39 -7.22
CA LEU A 407 -14.46 14.10 -6.12
C LEU A 407 -15.77 14.86 -6.25
N ALA A 408 -15.72 16.15 -6.59
CA ALA A 408 -16.92 16.98 -6.74
C ALA A 408 -17.85 16.47 -7.85
N SER A 409 -17.32 15.73 -8.83
CA SER A 409 -18.10 15.04 -9.87
C SER A 409 -18.66 13.67 -9.43
N GLY A 410 -18.44 13.28 -8.16
CA GLY A 410 -18.83 12.00 -7.59
C GLY A 410 -17.94 10.83 -8.02
N LYS A 411 -16.74 11.12 -8.55
CA LYS A 411 -15.78 10.12 -9.04
C LYS A 411 -14.58 10.02 -8.12
N GLN A 412 -13.89 8.88 -8.16
CA GLN A 412 -12.74 8.59 -7.30
C GLN A 412 -11.53 8.01 -8.05
N VAL A 413 -11.69 7.61 -9.32
CA VAL A 413 -10.64 6.96 -10.09
C VAL A 413 -10.39 7.73 -11.38
N LEU A 414 -9.20 8.27 -11.54
CA LEU A 414 -8.69 8.68 -12.86
C LEU A 414 -7.91 7.51 -13.44
N LEU A 415 -8.44 6.90 -14.50
CA LEU A 415 -7.78 5.81 -15.20
C LEU A 415 -7.06 6.33 -16.44
N TYR A 416 -5.82 5.91 -16.65
CA TYR A 416 -5.17 6.05 -17.96
C TYR A 416 -4.46 4.77 -18.38
N THR A 417 -4.19 4.64 -19.67
CA THR A 417 -3.63 3.43 -20.29
C THR A 417 -2.64 3.77 -21.39
N ASN A 418 -1.65 2.90 -21.61
CA ASN A 418 -0.67 3.00 -22.69
C ASN A 418 -1.22 2.51 -24.04
N SER A 419 -2.23 1.64 -24.04
CA SER A 419 -2.83 1.08 -25.24
C SER A 419 -4.35 0.85 -25.10
N GLY A 420 -5.00 0.31 -26.14
CA GLY A 420 -6.45 0.06 -26.19
C GLY A 420 -7.31 1.23 -26.67
N CYS A 421 -6.90 2.48 -26.42
CA CYS A 421 -7.54 3.68 -26.97
C CYS A 421 -7.47 3.70 -28.51
N GLY A 422 -8.56 4.09 -29.17
CA GLY A 422 -8.73 4.11 -30.62
C GLY A 422 -8.88 2.72 -31.25
N LYS A 423 -8.61 1.64 -30.49
CA LYS A 423 -8.69 0.25 -30.94
C LYS A 423 -10.01 -0.42 -30.55
N ASN A 424 -10.68 0.06 -29.50
CA ASN A 424 -11.91 -0.51 -29.00
C ASN A 424 -12.82 0.55 -28.35
N ALA A 425 -14.09 0.60 -28.78
CA ALA A 425 -15.06 1.59 -28.31
C ALA A 425 -15.37 1.51 -26.80
N ALA A 426 -15.20 0.35 -26.15
CA ALA A 426 -15.37 0.24 -24.71
C ALA A 426 -14.19 0.89 -23.97
N TRP A 427 -12.96 0.68 -24.44
CA TRP A 427 -11.76 1.36 -23.91
C TRP A 427 -11.81 2.87 -24.12
N ASP A 428 -12.28 3.30 -25.29
CA ASP A 428 -12.48 4.71 -25.63
C ASP A 428 -13.34 5.47 -24.62
N ALA A 429 -14.21 4.77 -23.89
CA ALA A 429 -15.09 5.35 -22.88
C ALA A 429 -14.51 5.31 -21.45
N LEU A 430 -13.45 4.55 -21.18
CA LEU A 430 -13.02 4.22 -19.81
C LEU A 430 -12.18 5.30 -19.11
N GLY A 431 -11.21 5.86 -19.82
CA GLY A 431 -10.15 6.65 -19.20
C GLY A 431 -9.43 7.55 -20.19
N PHE A 432 -8.15 7.82 -19.94
CA PHE A 432 -7.31 8.70 -20.74
C PHE A 432 -6.14 7.93 -21.37
N ASN A 433 -5.52 8.49 -22.41
CA ASN A 433 -4.26 7.95 -22.94
C ASN A 433 -3.04 8.57 -22.24
N ASP A 434 -1.87 7.98 -22.46
CA ASP A 434 -0.59 8.35 -21.88
C ASP A 434 0.22 9.35 -22.75
N SER A 435 -0.37 9.96 -23.78
CA SER A 435 0.38 10.78 -24.76
C SER A 435 1.04 12.03 -24.20
N ASN A 436 0.70 12.44 -22.97
CA ASN A 436 1.36 13.51 -22.21
C ASN A 436 2.08 13.02 -20.95
N VAL A 437 2.37 11.72 -20.84
CA VAL A 437 3.18 11.16 -19.76
C VAL A 437 4.65 11.24 -20.15
N ALA A 438 5.48 11.74 -19.24
CA ALA A 438 6.94 11.72 -19.37
C ALA A 438 7.50 10.82 -18.27
N GLU A 439 7.92 9.61 -18.63
CA GLU A 439 8.35 8.62 -17.65
C GLU A 439 9.80 8.17 -17.79
N LYS A 440 10.38 7.71 -16.68
CA LYS A 440 11.74 7.19 -16.65
C LYS A 440 11.95 6.10 -15.61
N GLY A 441 12.41 4.95 -16.08
CA GLY A 441 12.92 3.85 -15.25
C GLY A 441 14.37 4.05 -14.77
N ARG A 442 14.75 3.39 -13.68
CA ARG A 442 16.13 3.35 -13.15
C ARG A 442 17.14 2.65 -14.08
N PRO A 443 18.45 2.97 -13.98
CA PRO A 443 19.05 3.95 -13.07
C PRO A 443 18.91 5.38 -13.61
N VAL A 444 18.40 6.27 -12.77
CA VAL A 444 18.34 7.72 -13.02
C VAL A 444 18.71 8.46 -11.74
N THR A 445 19.56 9.47 -11.86
CA THR A 445 19.85 10.40 -10.77
C THR A 445 18.95 11.62 -10.94
N VAL A 446 18.13 11.89 -9.94
CA VAL A 446 17.35 13.13 -9.84
C VAL A 446 17.96 13.97 -8.74
N GLN A 447 18.33 15.20 -9.05
CA GLN A 447 18.95 16.11 -8.11
C GLN A 447 18.37 17.50 -8.32
N TYR A 448 17.79 18.10 -7.28
CA TYR A 448 17.41 19.51 -7.34
C TYR A 448 18.67 20.39 -7.11
N PRO A 449 18.84 21.52 -7.83
CA PRO A 449 17.91 22.12 -8.80
C PRO A 449 18.03 21.58 -10.23
N ASP A 450 19.08 20.81 -10.53
CA ASP A 450 19.36 20.24 -11.87
C ASP A 450 18.55 18.97 -12.15
N CYS A 451 17.23 19.13 -12.16
CA CYS A 451 16.27 18.03 -12.29
C CYS A 451 16.40 17.28 -13.61
N TYR A 452 16.00 16.00 -13.61
CA TYR A 452 16.13 15.12 -14.78
C TYR A 452 15.32 15.59 -16.00
N PHE A 453 14.00 15.80 -15.85
CA PHE A 453 13.20 16.39 -16.91
C PHE A 453 13.38 17.91 -16.97
N SER A 454 13.29 18.46 -18.17
CA SER A 454 13.28 19.92 -18.35
C SER A 454 12.09 20.55 -17.65
N ARG A 455 12.19 21.84 -17.29
CA ARG A 455 11.08 22.54 -16.63
C ARG A 455 9.82 22.60 -17.50
N ALA A 456 9.98 22.69 -18.82
CA ALA A 456 8.88 22.60 -19.76
C ALA A 456 8.18 21.22 -19.71
N GLN A 457 8.92 20.13 -19.51
CA GLN A 457 8.31 18.80 -19.36
C GLN A 457 7.54 18.68 -18.04
N TYR A 458 8.09 19.13 -16.91
CA TYR A 458 7.35 19.14 -15.64
C TYR A 458 6.09 20.04 -15.67
N GLN A 459 6.03 21.03 -16.57
CA GLN A 459 4.87 21.90 -16.73
C GLN A 459 3.80 21.33 -17.67
N ASN A 460 4.21 20.55 -18.68
CA ASN A 460 3.33 20.13 -19.78
C ASN A 460 3.08 18.62 -19.83
N SER A 461 3.69 17.85 -18.92
CA SER A 461 3.59 16.40 -18.90
C SER A 461 3.33 15.89 -17.49
N TYR A 462 2.63 14.76 -17.38
CA TYR A 462 2.55 14.00 -16.14
C TYR A 462 3.87 13.23 -15.96
N THR A 463 4.70 13.64 -15.00
CA THR A 463 6.05 13.10 -14.82
C THR A 463 6.07 11.92 -13.86
N ARG A 464 6.62 10.79 -14.31
CA ARG A 464 6.66 9.54 -13.56
C ARG A 464 8.08 8.97 -13.50
N PHE A 465 8.47 8.46 -12.34
CA PHE A 465 9.71 7.72 -12.15
C PHE A 465 9.37 6.35 -11.58
N PHE A 466 10.04 5.30 -12.03
CA PHE A 466 9.84 3.96 -11.49
C PHE A 466 11.15 3.20 -11.39
N ASP A 467 11.17 2.22 -10.50
CA ASP A 467 12.29 1.30 -10.36
C ASP A 467 11.89 -0.05 -10.93
N SER A 468 12.75 -0.63 -11.73
CA SER A 468 12.59 -1.98 -12.26
C SER A 468 13.80 -2.76 -11.76
N SER A 469 13.57 -3.60 -10.74
CA SER A 469 14.62 -4.34 -10.02
C SER A 469 14.32 -5.84 -9.93
N THR A 470 13.46 -6.30 -10.82
CA THR A 470 12.86 -7.63 -10.82
C THR A 470 13.78 -8.64 -11.54
N LEU A 471 13.67 -9.92 -11.19
CA LEU A 471 14.36 -11.04 -11.83
C LEU A 471 13.99 -11.11 -13.31
N VAL A 472 12.72 -10.91 -13.64
CA VAL A 472 12.17 -10.88 -15.00
C VAL A 472 12.90 -9.80 -15.82
N ASP A 473 13.10 -8.61 -15.25
CA ASP A 473 13.85 -7.53 -15.89
C ASP A 473 15.34 -7.84 -16.05
N VAL A 474 15.99 -8.41 -15.02
CA VAL A 474 17.41 -8.81 -15.08
C VAL A 474 17.63 -9.89 -16.14
N LEU A 475 16.71 -10.84 -16.28
CA LEU A 475 16.77 -11.91 -17.28
C LEU A 475 16.54 -11.39 -18.71
N ALA A 476 15.79 -10.30 -18.88
CA ALA A 476 15.61 -9.62 -20.15
C ALA A 476 16.79 -8.70 -20.53
N GLY A 477 17.87 -8.67 -19.74
CA GLY A 477 19.03 -7.81 -19.97
C GLY A 477 18.87 -6.39 -19.40
N GLY A 478 17.90 -6.18 -18.52
CA GLY A 478 17.72 -4.97 -17.73
C GLY A 478 18.95 -4.65 -16.87
N GLY A 479 19.26 -3.35 -16.75
CA GLY A 479 20.46 -2.85 -16.08
C GLY A 479 20.45 -3.00 -14.55
N ASN A 480 21.60 -2.72 -13.93
CA ASN A 480 21.80 -2.83 -12.48
C ASN A 480 20.70 -2.10 -11.68
N ALA A 481 20.07 -2.84 -10.79
CA ALA A 481 19.06 -2.36 -9.87
C ALA A 481 19.64 -1.39 -8.84
N GLN A 482 18.95 -0.28 -8.64
CA GLN A 482 19.13 0.61 -7.48
C GLN A 482 17.72 0.95 -6.99
N PRO A 483 17.25 0.34 -5.88
CA PRO A 483 15.99 0.72 -5.27
C PRO A 483 15.99 2.22 -4.97
N MET A 484 14.86 2.87 -5.23
CA MET A 484 14.71 4.28 -4.95
C MET A 484 14.73 4.50 -3.44
N THR A 485 15.78 5.17 -2.99
CA THR A 485 15.98 5.49 -1.58
C THR A 485 15.06 6.64 -1.16
N SER A 486 14.88 6.82 0.16
CA SER A 486 14.19 8.01 0.71
C SER A 486 14.77 9.32 0.17
N ALA A 487 16.10 9.40 0.03
CA ALA A 487 16.79 10.57 -0.49
C ALA A 487 16.46 10.83 -1.98
N ASP A 488 16.39 9.78 -2.79
CA ASP A 488 16.02 9.92 -4.20
C ASP A 488 14.58 10.40 -4.36
N ILE A 489 13.64 9.82 -3.60
CA ILE A 489 12.23 10.25 -3.61
C ILE A 489 12.17 11.73 -3.24
N LEU A 490 12.86 12.13 -2.18
CA LEU A 490 12.86 13.53 -1.76
C LEU A 490 13.39 14.46 -2.85
N GLN A 491 14.44 14.08 -3.60
CA GLN A 491 14.91 14.87 -4.74
C GLN A 491 13.87 14.93 -5.87
N MET A 492 13.16 13.84 -6.16
CA MET A 492 12.05 13.84 -7.12
C MET A 492 10.91 14.77 -6.67
N MET A 493 10.57 14.75 -5.37
CA MET A 493 9.58 15.64 -4.79
C MET A 493 10.02 17.11 -4.90
N LYS A 494 11.28 17.42 -4.59
CA LYS A 494 11.88 18.76 -4.77
C LYS A 494 11.85 19.21 -6.24
N CYS A 495 11.98 18.29 -7.18
CA CYS A 495 11.90 18.58 -8.61
C CYS A 495 10.47 18.74 -9.16
N GLY A 496 9.45 18.48 -8.35
CA GLY A 496 8.04 18.58 -8.78
C GLY A 496 7.54 17.34 -9.52
N ALA A 497 8.16 16.16 -9.32
CA ALA A 497 7.67 14.91 -9.93
C ALA A 497 6.25 14.58 -9.47
N ASN A 498 5.41 14.15 -10.41
CA ASN A 498 4.01 13.80 -10.11
C ASN A 498 3.92 12.44 -9.42
N ALA A 499 4.64 11.42 -9.93
CA ALA A 499 4.51 10.06 -9.45
C ALA A 499 5.87 9.34 -9.35
N PRO A 500 6.63 9.53 -8.25
CA PRO A 500 7.71 8.60 -7.88
C PRO A 500 7.10 7.27 -7.46
N GLY A 501 7.39 6.19 -8.20
CA GLY A 501 6.86 4.83 -8.03
C GLY A 501 7.94 3.83 -7.65
N PRO A 502 8.38 3.79 -6.38
CA PRO A 502 9.33 2.80 -5.89
C PRO A 502 8.76 1.37 -5.91
N ASN A 503 9.68 0.41 -6.04
CA ASN A 503 9.44 -0.98 -5.66
C ASN A 503 9.67 -1.18 -4.15
N PHE A 504 9.03 -2.22 -3.60
CA PHE A 504 9.20 -2.70 -2.23
C PHE A 504 8.88 -1.68 -1.14
N VAL A 505 7.78 -0.95 -1.27
CA VAL A 505 7.35 -0.02 -0.22
C VAL A 505 7.19 -0.76 1.12
N ASP A 506 7.92 -0.32 2.14
CA ASP A 506 7.88 -0.86 3.51
C ASP A 506 7.63 0.25 4.54
N PRO A 507 6.54 0.21 5.34
CA PRO A 507 6.30 1.15 6.43
C PRO A 507 7.38 1.16 7.52
N GLN A 508 8.21 0.12 7.58
CA GLN A 508 9.31 0.02 8.54
C GLN A 508 10.63 0.57 7.99
N ALA A 509 10.69 0.86 6.68
CA ALA A 509 11.82 1.51 6.04
C ALA A 509 11.64 3.04 6.00
N ASP A 510 12.71 3.76 5.68
CA ASP A 510 12.72 5.21 5.57
C ASP A 510 12.16 5.74 4.23
N GLN A 511 11.91 4.85 3.26
CA GLN A 511 11.48 5.18 1.90
C GLN A 511 10.23 6.07 1.88
N LEU A 512 9.20 5.74 2.66
CA LEU A 512 7.95 6.52 2.73
C LEU A 512 8.17 7.96 3.24
N ALA A 513 9.17 8.18 4.10
CA ALA A 513 9.50 9.51 4.58
C ALA A 513 10.05 10.43 3.48
N GLY A 514 10.54 9.87 2.36
CA GLY A 514 11.02 10.62 1.21
C GLY A 514 9.91 11.38 0.48
N PHE A 515 8.67 10.89 0.53
CA PHE A 515 7.51 11.59 -0.02
C PHE A 515 7.09 12.81 0.81
N ALA A 516 7.43 12.83 2.10
CA ALA A 516 7.16 13.97 2.96
C ALA A 516 8.21 15.04 2.68
N TRP A 517 7.85 16.12 1.98
CA TRP A 517 8.68 17.30 1.73
C TRP A 517 8.34 18.48 2.66
N SER A 518 7.15 18.47 3.27
CA SER A 518 6.62 19.57 4.10
C SER A 518 7.05 19.47 5.56
N TRP A 519 6.34 18.71 6.40
CA TRP A 519 6.53 18.68 7.85
C TRP A 519 7.85 18.05 8.30
N SER A 520 8.43 18.57 9.38
CA SER A 520 9.54 17.92 10.09
C SER A 520 9.07 16.59 10.69
N TYR A 521 10.00 15.66 10.93
CA TYR A 521 9.66 14.40 11.59
C TYR A 521 8.98 14.65 12.96
N GLY A 522 7.84 13.99 13.20
CA GLY A 522 7.02 14.19 14.40
C GLY A 522 5.95 15.29 14.28
N GLN A 523 6.00 16.12 13.23
CA GLN A 523 5.05 17.19 12.95
C GLN A 523 3.99 16.76 11.90
N PRO A 524 2.83 17.43 11.84
CA PRO A 524 2.37 18.41 12.81
C PRO A 524 2.05 17.78 14.17
N VAL A 525 2.25 18.54 15.23
CA VAL A 525 1.77 18.18 16.57
C VAL A 525 0.35 18.67 16.78
N THR A 526 -0.45 17.90 17.53
CA THR A 526 -1.74 18.37 18.05
C THR A 526 -1.49 19.16 19.32
N SER A 527 -1.67 20.48 19.28
CA SER A 527 -1.37 21.35 20.41
C SER A 527 -2.39 22.49 20.51
N PRO A 528 -2.88 22.82 21.72
CA PRO A 528 -3.76 23.97 21.92
C PRO A 528 -3.01 25.30 21.76
N THR A 529 -1.68 25.31 21.84
CA THR A 529 -0.87 26.54 21.81
C THR A 529 -0.02 26.67 20.55
N GLN A 530 0.29 25.56 19.86
CA GLN A 530 1.06 25.55 18.61
C GLN A 530 0.13 25.24 17.44
N GLN A 531 -0.48 26.28 16.89
CA GLN A 531 -1.60 26.16 15.94
C GLN A 531 -1.32 26.84 14.59
N CYS A 532 -0.14 27.43 14.41
CA CYS A 532 0.26 28.12 13.18
C CYS A 532 1.54 27.51 12.62
N ALA A 533 1.61 27.32 11.30
CA ALA A 533 2.75 26.67 10.68
C ALA A 533 3.86 27.68 10.36
N VAL A 534 5.10 27.28 10.63
CA VAL A 534 6.29 27.97 10.16
C VAL A 534 7.04 27.12 9.14
N HIS A 535 7.79 27.78 8.27
CA HIS A 535 8.77 27.15 7.38
C HIS A 535 10.18 27.37 7.95
N ASN A 536 10.80 26.32 8.48
CA ASN A 536 12.09 26.36 9.18
C ASN A 536 13.30 26.41 8.23
N GLY A 537 14.48 26.73 8.79
CA GLY A 537 15.74 26.84 8.05
C GLY A 537 16.15 25.60 7.24
N ASP A 538 15.66 24.41 7.60
CA ASP A 538 15.86 23.15 6.88
C ASP A 538 14.85 22.92 5.74
N GLY A 539 13.94 23.87 5.52
CA GLY A 539 12.86 23.76 4.53
C GLY A 539 11.65 22.96 5.02
N ARG A 540 11.58 22.63 6.32
CA ARG A 540 10.50 21.81 6.87
C ARG A 540 9.47 22.64 7.64
N PHE A 541 8.24 22.13 7.71
CA PHE A 541 7.14 22.77 8.43
C PHE A 541 7.16 22.34 9.89
N GLN A 542 6.80 23.27 10.78
CA GLN A 542 6.62 23.00 12.19
C GLN A 542 5.45 23.80 12.75
N ALA A 543 4.70 23.19 13.67
CA ALA A 543 3.66 23.89 14.40
C ALA A 543 4.28 24.82 15.45
N GLU A 544 3.80 26.05 15.51
CA GLU A 544 4.34 27.12 16.34
C GLU A 544 3.21 27.95 16.97
N ALA A 545 3.54 28.59 18.09
CA ALA A 545 2.63 29.52 18.74
C ALA A 545 2.37 30.75 17.86
N CYS A 546 1.12 30.97 17.46
CA CYS A 546 0.72 32.03 16.52
C CYS A 546 1.15 33.46 16.93
N GLY A 547 1.50 33.66 18.20
CA GLY A 547 1.98 34.94 18.75
C GLY A 547 3.48 35.22 18.57
N GLN A 548 4.26 34.30 18.00
CA GLN A 548 5.68 34.57 17.69
C GLN A 548 5.82 35.69 16.65
N PHE A 549 6.96 36.39 16.66
CA PHE A 549 7.27 37.44 15.69
C PHE A 549 8.19 36.89 14.59
N LEU A 550 7.62 36.60 13.43
CA LEU A 550 8.35 36.09 12.27
C LEU A 550 7.96 36.86 11.00
N PRO A 551 8.84 36.95 10.00
CA PRO A 551 8.47 37.38 8.65
C PRO A 551 7.46 36.41 8.02
N TYR A 552 6.84 36.80 6.90
CA TYR A 552 5.78 36.03 6.24
C TYR A 552 6.21 35.59 4.84
N ALA A 553 5.79 34.39 4.44
CA ALA A 553 5.91 33.90 3.07
C ALA A 553 4.80 34.48 2.18
N CYS A 554 5.17 35.32 1.22
CA CYS A 554 4.25 35.98 0.30
C CYS A 554 4.43 35.40 -1.11
N GLN A 555 3.38 34.79 -1.66
CA GLN A 555 3.39 34.28 -3.03
C GLN A 555 2.87 35.34 -4.00
N GLY A 556 3.76 35.82 -4.88
CA GLY A 556 3.48 36.76 -5.96
C GLY A 556 3.45 36.09 -7.34
N PRO A 557 3.17 36.86 -8.42
CA PRO A 557 3.18 36.37 -9.80
C PRO A 557 4.58 36.02 -10.31
N ASP A 558 5.62 36.60 -9.72
CA ASP A 558 7.03 36.42 -10.04
C ASP A 558 7.77 35.46 -9.09
N GLY A 559 7.07 34.91 -8.08
CA GLY A 559 7.61 33.90 -7.16
C GLY A 559 7.34 34.19 -5.70
N TRP A 560 8.15 33.57 -4.83
CA TRP A 560 8.09 33.76 -3.38
C TRP A 560 8.87 35.02 -2.97
N HIS A 561 8.25 35.83 -2.12
CA HIS A 561 8.84 37.00 -1.47
C HIS A 561 8.75 36.84 0.04
N ILE A 562 9.71 37.41 0.77
CA ILE A 562 9.65 37.50 2.23
C ILE A 562 9.31 38.93 2.62
N SER A 563 8.33 39.08 3.51
CA SER A 563 7.94 40.40 4.01
C SER A 563 9.12 41.16 4.63
N SER A 564 9.16 42.48 4.44
CA SER A 564 10.23 43.34 4.96
C SER A 564 10.23 43.48 6.49
N GLY A 565 9.12 43.14 7.15
CA GLY A 565 8.96 43.14 8.61
C GLY A 565 8.48 41.81 9.15
N ALA A 566 8.66 41.61 10.46
CA ALA A 566 8.17 40.45 11.20
C ALA A 566 6.97 40.83 12.08
N GLY A 567 6.09 39.87 12.34
CA GLY A 567 4.96 40.05 13.24
C GLY A 567 4.29 38.74 13.62
N GLN A 568 3.17 38.86 14.34
CA GLN A 568 2.32 37.73 14.71
C GLN A 568 1.54 37.20 13.51
N PHE A 569 1.20 35.91 13.52
CA PHE A 569 0.54 35.23 12.39
C PHE A 569 -0.61 36.03 11.75
N ALA A 570 -1.49 36.62 12.58
CA ALA A 570 -2.67 37.38 12.13
C ALA A 570 -2.33 38.58 11.21
N GLY A 571 -1.10 39.08 11.25
CA GLY A 571 -0.65 40.19 10.41
C GLY A 571 -0.27 39.78 8.98
N GLY A 572 -0.20 38.48 8.67
CA GLY A 572 0.38 37.99 7.42
C GLY A 572 -0.32 38.49 6.16
N ALA A 573 -1.66 38.51 6.15
CA ALA A 573 -2.42 38.98 5.01
C ALA A 573 -2.09 40.45 4.66
N LEU A 574 -1.94 41.31 5.68
CA LEU A 574 -1.57 42.72 5.49
C LEU A 574 -0.10 42.87 5.11
N ALA A 575 0.79 42.08 5.72
CA ALA A 575 2.22 42.15 5.46
C ALA A 575 2.62 41.77 4.03
N CYS A 576 1.80 40.97 3.34
CA CYS A 576 2.05 40.59 1.95
C CYS A 576 1.44 41.55 0.91
N VAL A 577 0.68 42.57 1.31
CA VAL A 577 0.09 43.54 0.37
C VAL A 577 1.19 44.21 -0.46
N GLY A 578 1.05 44.15 -1.78
CA GLY A 578 2.02 44.71 -2.73
C GLY A 578 3.18 43.77 -3.12
N GLN A 579 3.35 42.64 -2.44
CA GLN A 579 4.33 41.59 -2.79
C GLN A 579 3.66 40.28 -3.20
N GLY A 580 2.41 40.06 -2.82
CA GLY A 580 1.66 38.86 -3.17
C GLY A 580 0.56 38.54 -2.15
N THR A 581 0.28 37.26 -1.98
CA THR A 581 -0.66 36.76 -0.98
C THR A 581 0.08 35.96 0.08
N PHE A 582 -0.27 36.13 1.35
CA PHE A 582 0.24 35.27 2.42
C PHE A 582 -0.16 33.82 2.14
N ALA A 583 0.81 32.93 1.97
CA ALA A 583 0.59 31.61 1.38
C ALA A 583 1.42 30.51 2.04
N VAL A 584 1.17 29.26 1.63
CA VAL A 584 1.91 28.06 2.01
C VAL A 584 2.34 27.32 0.73
N PRO A 585 3.57 26.79 0.62
CA PRO A 585 3.94 25.99 -0.54
C PRO A 585 3.15 24.69 -0.56
N ARG A 586 2.72 24.28 -1.75
CA ARG A 586 1.82 23.15 -1.97
C ARG A 586 2.47 21.96 -2.67
N THR A 587 3.70 22.13 -3.13
CA THR A 587 4.54 21.08 -3.72
C THR A 587 5.96 21.17 -3.17
N GLY A 588 6.73 20.08 -3.27
CA GLY A 588 8.15 20.07 -2.92
C GLY A 588 8.96 21.08 -3.75
N TYR A 589 8.61 21.29 -5.02
CA TYR A 589 9.23 22.33 -5.84
C TYR A 589 8.94 23.74 -5.33
N GLN A 590 7.68 24.06 -4.99
CA GLN A 590 7.33 25.35 -4.39
C GLN A 590 8.02 25.55 -3.03
N ASN A 591 8.22 24.47 -2.27
CA ASN A 591 8.92 24.48 -1.00
C ASN A 591 10.39 24.90 -1.17
N GLU A 592 11.09 24.33 -2.15
CA GLU A 592 12.48 24.72 -2.45
C GLU A 592 12.59 26.15 -3.00
N LEU A 593 11.60 26.63 -3.75
CA LEU A 593 11.56 28.03 -4.19
C LEU A 593 11.39 28.99 -3.00
N LEU A 594 10.54 28.66 -2.02
CA LEU A 594 10.41 29.44 -0.79
C LEU A 594 11.71 29.40 0.02
N GLN A 595 12.37 28.24 0.09
CA GLN A 595 13.66 28.09 0.74
C GLN A 595 14.73 29.00 0.10
N ALA A 596 14.76 29.09 -1.24
CA ALA A 596 15.65 30.01 -1.94
C ALA A 596 15.32 31.49 -1.65
N ALA A 597 14.04 31.87 -1.64
CA ALA A 597 13.61 33.23 -1.31
C ALA A 597 14.01 33.64 0.12
N LYS A 598 13.87 32.74 1.09
CA LYS A 598 14.36 32.93 2.47
C LYS A 598 15.87 33.15 2.54
N ALA A 599 16.63 32.33 1.82
CA ALA A 599 18.08 32.45 1.76
C ALA A 599 18.51 33.81 1.16
N GLN A 600 17.84 34.27 0.10
CA GLN A 600 18.08 35.58 -0.50
C GLN A 600 17.75 36.74 0.46
N ALA A 601 16.69 36.60 1.26
CA ALA A 601 16.30 37.58 2.25
C ALA A 601 17.12 37.50 3.56
N GLY A 602 17.97 36.49 3.73
CA GLY A 602 18.79 36.31 4.93
C GLY A 602 17.98 35.94 6.18
N VAL A 603 16.86 35.22 6.01
CA VAL A 603 15.93 34.85 7.08
C VAL A 603 15.75 33.35 7.17
N ASP A 604 15.76 32.82 8.39
CA ASP A 604 15.74 31.39 8.65
C ASP A 604 14.32 30.80 8.67
N ARG A 605 13.42 31.48 9.37
CA ARG A 605 12.04 31.05 9.61
C ARG A 605 11.05 32.10 9.12
N VAL A 606 9.96 31.65 8.51
CA VAL A 606 8.84 32.50 8.10
C VAL A 606 7.52 31.83 8.44
N TRP A 607 6.48 32.64 8.65
CA TRP A 607 5.11 32.16 8.73
C TRP A 607 4.65 31.60 7.38
N LEU A 608 3.85 30.54 7.45
CA LEU A 608 3.10 29.98 6.32
C LEU A 608 1.60 30.21 6.56
N ALA A 609 0.81 30.51 5.53
CA ALA A 609 -0.64 30.64 5.69
C ALA A 609 -1.33 29.27 5.85
N TYR A 610 -1.03 28.59 6.96
CA TYR A 610 -1.48 27.23 7.25
C TYR A 610 -1.65 27.05 8.76
N THR A 611 -2.85 26.65 9.19
CA THR A 611 -3.23 26.61 10.60
C THR A 611 -3.94 25.33 10.98
N ALA A 612 -3.83 24.96 12.25
CA ALA A 612 -4.50 23.80 12.81
C ALA A 612 -6.02 24.03 12.88
N GLY A 613 -6.79 23.08 12.38
CA GLY A 613 -8.23 22.95 12.55
C GLY A 613 -8.58 22.24 13.87
N SER A 614 -9.85 22.34 14.26
CA SER A 614 -10.37 21.69 15.46
C SER A 614 -10.54 20.17 15.32
N ASP A 615 -10.49 19.66 14.10
CA ASP A 615 -10.62 18.26 13.71
C ASP A 615 -9.26 17.54 13.60
N GLY A 616 -8.17 18.22 13.96
CA GLY A 616 -6.80 17.70 13.85
C GLY A 616 -6.16 17.94 12.48
N ASN A 617 -6.92 18.41 11.49
CA ASN A 617 -6.43 18.71 10.15
C ASN A 617 -5.90 20.12 10.03
N TRP A 618 -4.93 20.34 9.17
CA TRP A 618 -4.38 21.66 8.89
C TRP A 618 -4.98 22.23 7.61
N ASN A 619 -5.34 23.50 7.66
CA ASN A 619 -6.08 24.19 6.61
C ASN A 619 -5.31 25.43 6.12
N MET A 620 -5.35 25.65 4.80
CA MET A 620 -4.81 26.88 4.20
C MET A 620 -5.62 28.09 4.69
N GLY A 621 -4.95 29.12 5.21
CA GLY A 621 -5.63 30.29 5.73
C GLY A 621 -4.71 31.27 6.46
N SER A 622 -5.15 32.52 6.52
CA SER A 622 -4.43 33.64 7.16
C SER A 622 -5.01 34.03 8.52
N THR A 623 -6.09 33.38 8.95
CA THR A 623 -6.73 33.65 10.25
C THR A 623 -6.22 32.64 11.28
N PRO A 624 -5.66 33.09 12.42
CA PRO A 624 -5.25 32.16 13.46
C PRO A 624 -6.49 31.48 14.07
N PRO A 625 -6.38 30.21 14.51
CA PRO A 625 -7.45 29.57 15.25
C PRO A 625 -7.79 30.36 16.53
N PRO A 626 -9.02 30.26 17.06
CA PRO A 626 -9.37 30.89 18.32
C PRO A 626 -8.42 30.45 19.42
N ALA A 627 -7.95 31.40 20.24
CA ALA A 627 -7.12 31.07 21.39
C ALA A 627 -7.85 30.03 22.26
N PRO A 628 -7.17 28.99 22.76
CA PRO A 628 -7.79 28.00 23.63
C PRO A 628 -8.41 28.70 24.83
N SER A 629 -9.68 28.38 25.13
CA SER A 629 -10.31 28.88 26.35
C SER A 629 -9.47 28.46 27.57
N ALA A 630 -9.40 29.30 28.62
CA ALA A 630 -8.62 29.01 29.82
C ALA A 630 -8.96 27.65 30.47
N THR A 631 -10.12 27.08 30.16
CA THR A 631 -10.59 25.76 30.59
C THR A 631 -9.91 24.58 29.86
N GLN A 632 -9.38 24.79 28.65
CA GLN A 632 -8.65 23.79 27.86
C GLN A 632 -7.14 23.73 28.16
N LEU A 633 -6.61 24.67 28.96
CA LEU A 633 -5.21 24.67 29.42
C LEU A 633 -4.95 23.70 30.58
N ARG A 634 -5.97 22.98 31.06
CA ARG A 634 -5.74 21.81 31.91
C ARG A 634 -5.17 20.72 31.01
N PRO A 635 -3.97 20.17 31.30
CA PRO A 635 -3.50 19.01 30.56
C PRO A 635 -4.56 17.93 30.71
N ALA A 636 -5.18 17.53 29.60
CA ALA A 636 -5.78 16.22 29.53
C ALA A 636 -4.62 15.26 29.80
N THR A 637 -4.58 14.71 31.01
CA THR A 637 -3.63 13.65 31.35
C THR A 637 -3.87 12.57 30.30
N PRO A 638 -2.88 12.19 29.48
CA PRO A 638 -3.00 10.96 28.72
C PRO A 638 -3.11 9.88 29.79
N GLY A 639 -4.28 9.28 29.91
CA GLY A 639 -4.42 8.02 30.62
C GLY A 639 -3.63 6.98 29.84
N LEU A 640 -2.33 6.88 30.10
CA LEU A 640 -1.62 5.64 29.84
C LEU A 640 -2.34 4.57 30.66
N PRO A 641 -2.76 3.43 30.08
CA PRO A 641 -3.02 2.27 30.90
C PRO A 641 -1.70 1.94 31.61
N ALA A 642 -1.71 2.01 32.94
CA ALA A 642 -0.62 1.54 33.76
C ALA A 642 -0.49 0.03 33.52
N TYR A 643 0.47 -0.38 32.71
CA TYR A 643 1.02 -1.73 32.79
C TYR A 643 1.94 -1.76 34.02
N PRO A 644 1.68 -2.61 35.02
CA PRO A 644 2.68 -2.85 36.05
C PRO A 644 3.89 -3.51 35.39
N LEU A 645 5.03 -2.82 35.44
CA LEU A 645 6.34 -3.43 35.30
C LEU A 645 6.56 -4.32 36.53
N GLU A 646 6.20 -5.60 36.43
CA GLU A 646 6.80 -6.60 37.32
C GLU A 646 8.21 -6.88 36.80
N VAL A 647 9.19 -6.35 37.52
CA VAL A 647 10.59 -6.76 37.47
C VAL A 647 10.62 -8.23 37.92
N PRO A 648 11.17 -9.18 37.15
CA PRO A 648 11.39 -10.52 37.65
C PRO A 648 12.40 -10.47 38.79
N GLU A 649 11.93 -10.79 39.98
CA GLU A 649 12.76 -10.93 41.17
C GLU A 649 13.80 -12.05 40.93
N LEU A 650 15.05 -11.73 41.28
CA LEU A 650 16.20 -12.62 41.20
C LEU A 650 15.93 -13.95 41.91
N LEU A 651 16.25 -15.04 41.22
CA LEU A 651 16.34 -16.39 41.79
C LEU A 651 17.25 -16.40 43.03
N GLY A 652 16.65 -16.66 44.20
CA GLY A 652 17.34 -17.11 45.41
C GLY A 652 17.72 -18.60 45.34
N PRO A 653 18.66 -19.07 46.19
CA PRO A 653 19.51 -20.20 45.89
C PRO A 653 18.84 -21.56 46.07
N VAL A 654 19.16 -22.48 45.16
CA VAL A 654 18.87 -23.92 45.24
C VAL A 654 19.61 -24.51 46.44
N THR A 655 18.88 -24.98 47.45
CA THR A 655 19.40 -25.91 48.46
C THR A 655 19.31 -27.33 47.95
N VAL A 656 20.47 -28.00 47.95
CA VAL A 656 20.66 -29.42 47.67
C VAL A 656 20.10 -30.25 48.81
N SER A 657 19.25 -31.24 48.48
CA SER A 657 19.10 -32.50 49.22
C SER A 657 18.58 -33.59 48.30
#